data_AF-A0A8J6XKP3-F1
#
_entry.id   AF-A0A8J6XKP3-F1
#
_cell.length_a   1.000
_cell.length_b   1.000
_cell.length_c   1.000
_cell.angle_alpha   90.00
_cell.angle_beta   90.00
_cell.angle_gamma   90.00
#
_symmetry.space_group_name_H-M   'P 1'
#
loop_
_entity.id
_entity.type
_entity.pdbx_description
1 polymer ?
#
loop_
_entity_poly.entity_id
_entity_poly.type
_entity_poly.pdbx_seq_one_letter_code
_entity_poly.pdbx_strand_id
1 'polypeptide(L)'
;MTNTPRWVIEKIREVKEKQLKKLDLTWYYFTGDIKLNKIPPEIFELKWLEELDLSGNNITELPNLLSKFPKLKLFGFRWEDNKPVPDWLNQLPELKVDLSRFGVTNELPNFIFSLTNLTVLDLSYNKLTIVPQSVTRLTNLTQLDLSNNKLTTVPESLTSLTNLTELDLSWNKLTTLPESLTSLTNLTELDLSYNQLTTLPESLTSLTNLTELDLSYNQLTTVPESLTNLTKLYLSGNQLTTVPESLTRLTNLTHLDLSRNQLTTVPETLTRLTNLTELNLSENQLTTVPETLTRLTNLTTLYLSRNQLTTVPESLTRLTNLTTLYLSENQLTTVPETLTRLTNLTELNLSENQLTTVPETLTRLTNLTTLYLSRNQLTTVPESLTRLTNLTTLYLSGNPLEKPPLEIAEKGIIAIREYFQQIAEEGLDYLYEAKLLIIGEGGAGKTTLAKKIDNQDYQLQEEDTTKGIEVTKWSFPIENSKDFRVSIWDFGGQEIYHTTHQFFLTKRSLYLLVADTRKEDTDFYYWLNTVELLAEDSPLIIIENEKQDRRREINENQLRGQFSNLKETVRTNLKDNRGYNDILKSIKYYIQSLPHVGSALPKTWVKVREALEQDSRNYISLDEYIKVCEQHGFKQHKDKLQLSGYLHDLGVFLHFQDDALLKKTVILKPKWGTTAVYKLLDSDKVASNLGRFTKSDLQDIWCEEEYMLMHDELLRLMCKFRLAYEIPDNLGNYVAPQLLSNNQPEYNWDGKGNLILRYTYTFMPKGIITQFIVVMHRLIHQQKEVWKTGVILSKDDTKAEVIEYYGKREIQIRVTGKYKRDLMTNVIYELDKIHSSYKKLKYEKLIPCNCPLCYESESPHFYEYNLLKRKYYHKGNQATIECGKEPDYNEVKISELIDDTVYDSYNIQEKPENIREKPLLAEKDDRIRSLENMVVTAIQRPSICAETYNSQGDTMSDKSDTTYNLNQPKFGGGFAGTGGTQTGGTLYDNSSNQNLAEAAAQIQELLTQLEQSYPSNTTTGKMAIATEAIKHIESDPTIKSRILSALKSGGIQALAQLLNHPAASFVIGALEDWQKTEDV
;
A
#
# COMPACT_ATOMS: atom_id res chain seq x y z
N MET A 1 -34.54 -11.53 -9.43
CA MET A 1 -33.28 -11.87 -8.73
C MET A 1 -32.99 -10.72 -7.80
N THR A 2 -32.94 -11.01 -6.50
CA THR A 2 -32.79 -10.05 -5.41
C THR A 2 -31.46 -9.29 -5.53
N ASN A 3 -31.48 -7.96 -5.34
CA ASN A 3 -30.31 -7.07 -5.28
C ASN A 3 -29.46 -7.33 -4.00
N THR A 4 -29.20 -8.57 -3.64
CA THR A 4 -28.38 -8.92 -2.48
C THR A 4 -26.91 -8.67 -2.86
N PRO A 5 -26.16 -7.81 -2.15
CA PRO A 5 -24.78 -7.52 -2.47
C PRO A 5 -23.90 -8.79 -2.44
N ARG A 6 -22.89 -8.84 -3.31
CA ARG A 6 -22.04 -10.03 -3.48
C ARG A 6 -21.35 -10.45 -2.18
N TRP A 7 -20.85 -9.49 -1.39
CA TRP A 7 -20.20 -9.75 -0.10
C TRP A 7 -21.16 -10.41 0.91
N VAL A 8 -22.46 -10.05 0.87
CA VAL A 8 -23.50 -10.65 1.72
C VAL A 8 -23.75 -12.10 1.32
N ILE A 9 -23.81 -12.38 0.01
CA ILE A 9 -23.97 -13.74 -0.50
C ILE A 9 -22.76 -14.59 -0.11
N GLU A 10 -21.54 -14.06 -0.21
CA GLU A 10 -20.31 -14.75 0.18
C GLU A 10 -20.29 -15.04 1.69
N LYS A 11 -20.74 -14.10 2.54
CA LYS A 11 -20.87 -14.32 3.99
C LYS A 11 -21.93 -15.36 4.34
N ILE A 12 -23.10 -15.29 3.70
CA ILE A 12 -24.16 -16.30 3.88
C ILE A 12 -23.64 -17.68 3.45
N ARG A 13 -22.88 -17.75 2.34
CA ARG A 13 -22.27 -19.00 1.88
C ARG A 13 -21.25 -19.53 2.87
N GLU A 14 -20.36 -18.69 3.39
CA GLU A 14 -19.38 -19.07 4.41
C GLU A 14 -20.07 -19.64 5.65
N VAL A 15 -21.10 -18.96 6.17
CA VAL A 15 -21.90 -19.43 7.31
C VAL A 15 -22.61 -20.74 7.01
N LYS A 16 -23.11 -20.91 5.77
CA LYS A 16 -23.76 -22.14 5.30
C LYS A 16 -22.80 -23.32 5.23
N GLU A 17 -21.61 -23.12 4.66
CA GLU A 17 -20.58 -24.15 4.49
C GLU A 17 -19.96 -24.57 5.82
N LYS A 18 -19.65 -23.58 6.68
CA LYS A 18 -19.01 -23.83 7.99
C LYS A 18 -20.01 -24.12 9.12
N GLN A 19 -21.32 -24.16 8.82
CA GLN A 19 -22.40 -24.35 9.81
C GLN A 19 -22.28 -23.42 11.02
N LEU A 20 -21.93 -22.15 10.76
CA LEU A 20 -21.76 -21.18 11.83
C LEU A 20 -23.12 -20.80 12.41
N LYS A 21 -23.14 -20.58 13.73
CA LYS A 21 -24.31 -20.12 14.46
C LYS A 21 -24.52 -18.61 14.40
N LYS A 22 -23.47 -17.87 14.00
CA LYS A 22 -23.45 -16.41 13.86
C LYS A 22 -23.31 -16.01 12.39
N LEU A 23 -24.17 -15.08 11.97
CA LEU A 23 -24.07 -14.37 10.70
C LEU A 23 -23.87 -12.88 11.00
N ASP A 24 -22.67 -12.40 10.71
CA ASP A 24 -22.28 -11.00 10.87
C ASP A 24 -22.33 -10.28 9.52
N LEU A 25 -23.29 -9.37 9.38
CA LEU A 25 -23.48 -8.50 8.22
C LEU A 25 -23.18 -7.04 8.55
N THR A 26 -22.32 -6.79 9.52
CA THR A 26 -21.97 -5.44 9.96
C THR A 26 -21.35 -4.61 8.85
N TRP A 27 -21.85 -3.40 8.62
CA TRP A 27 -21.42 -2.54 7.52
C TRP A 27 -20.08 -1.81 7.73
N TYR A 28 -19.62 -1.67 8.98
CA TYR A 28 -18.57 -0.70 9.36
C TYR A 28 -17.21 -0.84 8.65
N TYR A 29 -16.99 -1.89 7.86
CA TYR A 29 -15.71 -2.23 7.21
C TYR A 29 -15.76 -2.30 5.68
N PHE A 30 -16.90 -2.05 5.04
CA PHE A 30 -17.05 -2.17 3.59
C PHE A 30 -17.05 -0.79 2.94
N THR A 31 -15.87 -0.31 2.52
CA THR A 31 -15.75 0.93 1.74
C THR A 31 -16.08 0.66 0.27
N GLY A 32 -17.23 1.16 -0.19
CA GLY A 32 -17.63 1.13 -1.61
C GLY A 32 -18.74 0.16 -2.00
N ASP A 33 -19.23 -0.69 -1.09
CA ASP A 33 -20.37 -1.57 -1.34
C ASP A 33 -21.73 -0.86 -1.03
N ILE A 34 -22.88 -1.51 -1.29
CA ILE A 34 -24.23 -1.01 -0.96
C ILE A 34 -24.72 -1.51 0.43
N LYS A 35 -25.09 -0.59 1.34
CA LYS A 35 -25.75 -0.90 2.63
C LYS A 35 -27.04 -1.70 2.44
N LEU A 36 -27.29 -2.68 3.31
CA LEU A 36 -28.56 -3.40 3.30
C LEU A 36 -29.71 -2.50 3.77
N ASN A 37 -30.81 -2.48 3.03
CA ASN A 37 -32.06 -1.80 3.43
C ASN A 37 -33.18 -2.80 3.78
N LYS A 38 -33.01 -4.07 3.42
CA LYS A 38 -33.90 -5.19 3.72
C LYS A 38 -33.08 -6.44 4.03
N ILE A 39 -33.64 -7.33 4.83
CA ILE A 39 -33.03 -8.62 5.14
C ILE A 39 -33.14 -9.52 3.90
N PRO A 40 -32.01 -10.00 3.34
CA PRO A 40 -32.02 -10.90 2.20
C PRO A 40 -32.79 -12.20 2.49
N PRO A 41 -33.61 -12.70 1.54
CA PRO A 41 -34.38 -13.91 1.74
C PRO A 41 -33.51 -15.16 1.96
N GLU A 42 -32.28 -15.15 1.46
CA GLU A 42 -31.32 -16.24 1.57
C GLU A 42 -30.94 -16.54 3.05
N ILE A 43 -31.08 -15.56 3.95
CA ILE A 43 -30.87 -15.75 5.40
C ILE A 43 -31.89 -16.74 5.98
N PHE A 44 -33.12 -16.78 5.44
CA PHE A 44 -34.16 -17.68 5.93
C PHE A 44 -33.90 -19.17 5.63
N GLU A 45 -32.88 -19.48 4.83
CA GLU A 45 -32.41 -20.86 4.62
C GLU A 45 -31.57 -21.38 5.80
N LEU A 46 -30.97 -20.48 6.60
CA LEU A 46 -30.04 -20.81 7.69
C LEU A 46 -30.76 -21.20 8.97
N LYS A 47 -31.61 -22.23 8.97
CA LYS A 47 -32.52 -22.59 10.09
C LYS A 47 -31.86 -22.82 11.45
N TRP A 48 -30.55 -23.00 11.51
CA TRP A 48 -29.76 -23.19 12.73
C TRP A 48 -29.13 -21.89 13.28
N LEU A 49 -29.40 -20.74 12.64
CA LEU A 49 -28.82 -19.46 13.02
C LEU A 49 -29.30 -19.06 14.43
N GLU A 50 -28.33 -18.76 15.29
CA GLU A 50 -28.57 -18.31 16.67
C GLU A 50 -28.21 -16.83 16.82
N GLU A 51 -27.39 -16.23 15.95
CA GLU A 51 -27.00 -14.81 16.02
C GLU A 51 -27.03 -14.16 14.63
N LEU A 52 -27.71 -13.02 14.51
CA LEU A 52 -27.75 -12.20 13.31
C LEU A 52 -27.38 -10.75 13.64
N ASP A 53 -26.24 -10.30 13.14
CA ASP A 53 -25.78 -8.92 13.30
C ASP A 53 -25.99 -8.11 12.01
N LEU A 54 -26.79 -7.07 12.10
CA LEU A 54 -27.16 -6.17 11.01
C LEU A 54 -26.56 -4.77 11.18
N SER A 55 -25.65 -4.57 12.14
CA SER A 55 -25.18 -3.25 12.57
C SER A 55 -24.62 -2.41 11.43
N GLY A 56 -24.84 -1.09 11.48
CA GLY A 56 -24.37 -0.15 10.45
C GLY A 56 -25.11 -0.18 9.09
N ASN A 57 -26.08 -1.09 8.91
CA ASN A 57 -26.97 -1.12 7.74
C ASN A 57 -28.19 -0.18 7.89
N ASN A 58 -28.98 -0.03 6.82
CA ASN A 58 -30.21 0.78 6.79
C ASN A 58 -31.49 -0.09 6.84
N ILE A 59 -31.48 -1.18 7.61
CA ILE A 59 -32.64 -2.08 7.74
C ILE A 59 -33.76 -1.36 8.49
N THR A 60 -34.84 -0.97 7.80
CA THR A 60 -36.01 -0.28 8.41
C THR A 60 -37.23 -1.19 8.60
N GLU A 61 -37.12 -2.46 8.20
CA GLU A 61 -38.20 -3.46 8.26
C GLU A 61 -37.66 -4.82 8.65
N LEU A 62 -38.22 -5.41 9.71
CA LEU A 62 -37.94 -6.78 10.13
C LEU A 62 -39.11 -7.70 9.74
N PRO A 63 -38.89 -8.72 8.88
CA PRO A 63 -39.94 -9.63 8.47
C PRO A 63 -40.30 -10.61 9.57
N ASN A 64 -41.60 -10.92 9.70
CA ASN A 64 -42.11 -11.88 10.70
C ASN A 64 -41.48 -13.29 10.60
N LEU A 65 -40.85 -13.64 9.49
CA LEU A 65 -40.10 -14.89 9.34
C LEU A 65 -38.95 -15.02 10.36
N LEU A 66 -38.41 -13.92 10.88
CA LEU A 66 -37.40 -13.95 11.95
C LEU A 66 -37.92 -14.56 13.27
N SER A 67 -39.24 -14.51 13.52
CA SER A 67 -39.85 -15.18 14.69
C SER A 67 -39.69 -16.71 14.67
N LYS A 68 -39.34 -17.30 13.53
CA LYS A 68 -39.16 -18.76 13.39
C LYS A 68 -37.81 -19.25 13.90
N PHE A 69 -36.91 -18.36 14.32
CA PHE A 69 -35.61 -18.70 14.88
C PHE A 69 -35.68 -18.62 16.42
N PRO A 70 -35.94 -19.74 17.12
CA PRO A 70 -36.30 -19.73 18.54
C PRO A 70 -35.17 -19.34 19.50
N LYS A 71 -33.93 -19.22 18.99
CA LYS A 71 -32.74 -18.83 19.76
C LYS A 71 -32.06 -17.58 19.21
N LEU A 72 -32.73 -16.85 18.30
CA LEU A 72 -32.08 -15.76 17.58
C LEU A 72 -31.79 -14.60 18.51
N LYS A 73 -30.51 -14.27 18.60
CA LYS A 73 -30.02 -12.98 19.07
C LYS A 73 -29.92 -12.06 17.86
N LEU A 74 -30.66 -10.95 17.91
CA LEU A 74 -30.70 -9.97 16.84
C LEU A 74 -29.93 -8.73 17.27
N PHE A 75 -28.97 -8.32 16.44
CA PHE A 75 -28.15 -7.13 16.65
C PHE A 75 -28.34 -6.16 15.47
N GLY A 76 -28.34 -4.86 15.75
CA GLY A 76 -28.01 -3.89 14.71
C GLY A 76 -29.13 -3.45 13.75
N PHE A 77 -30.35 -3.15 14.20
CA PHE A 77 -31.44 -2.75 13.29
C PHE A 77 -32.00 -1.34 13.57
N ARG A 78 -32.49 -0.69 12.51
CA ARG A 78 -33.18 0.60 12.57
C ARG A 78 -34.69 0.39 12.67
N TRP A 79 -35.34 1.16 13.53
CA TRP A 79 -36.80 1.19 13.60
C TRP A 79 -37.32 2.62 13.45
N GLU A 80 -38.40 2.79 12.69
CA GLU A 80 -39.07 4.09 12.54
C GLU A 80 -40.11 4.26 13.66
N ASP A 81 -40.10 5.38 14.37
CA ASP A 81 -40.98 5.65 15.53
C ASP A 81 -42.48 5.45 15.24
N ASN A 82 -42.89 5.65 14.00
CA ASN A 82 -44.30 5.57 13.60
C ASN A 82 -44.74 4.13 13.23
N LYS A 83 -43.85 3.14 13.25
CA LYS A 83 -44.17 1.73 12.92
C LYS A 83 -44.37 0.91 14.21
N PRO A 84 -45.43 0.08 14.30
CA PRO A 84 -45.67 -0.76 15.47
C PRO A 84 -44.57 -1.82 15.61
N VAL A 85 -43.97 -1.92 16.81
CA VAL A 85 -42.95 -2.93 17.13
C VAL A 85 -43.61 -4.31 17.23
N PRO A 86 -43.12 -5.33 16.50
CA PRO A 86 -43.69 -6.68 16.58
C PRO A 86 -43.49 -7.34 17.94
N ASP A 87 -44.55 -7.95 18.49
CA ASP A 87 -44.54 -8.61 19.81
C ASP A 87 -43.47 -9.72 19.94
N TRP A 88 -43.12 -10.38 18.84
CA TRP A 88 -42.13 -11.47 18.83
C TRP A 88 -40.71 -10.98 19.17
N LEU A 89 -40.39 -9.69 18.99
CA LEU A 89 -39.08 -9.15 19.38
C LEU A 89 -38.85 -9.24 20.89
N ASN A 90 -39.92 -9.10 21.68
CA ASN A 90 -39.86 -9.26 23.13
C ASN A 90 -39.72 -10.73 23.57
N GLN A 91 -39.85 -11.69 22.66
CA GLN A 91 -39.70 -13.11 22.97
C GLN A 91 -38.27 -13.62 22.72
N LEU A 92 -37.38 -12.77 22.17
CA LEU A 92 -35.99 -13.13 21.92
C LEU A 92 -35.18 -13.17 23.22
N PRO A 93 -34.27 -14.14 23.38
CA PRO A 93 -33.51 -14.34 24.61
C PRO A 93 -32.45 -13.25 24.86
N GLU A 94 -31.87 -12.68 23.79
CA GLU A 94 -30.99 -11.52 23.85
C GLU A 94 -31.33 -10.59 22.68
N LEU A 95 -31.59 -9.33 22.99
CA LEU A 95 -31.97 -8.32 22.02
C LEU A 95 -30.98 -7.16 22.14
N LYS A 96 -30.29 -6.86 21.02
CA LYS A 96 -29.45 -5.67 20.89
C LYS A 96 -30.10 -4.68 19.94
N VAL A 97 -30.20 -3.43 20.38
CA VAL A 97 -30.59 -2.31 19.53
C VAL A 97 -29.38 -1.42 19.29
N ASP A 98 -29.09 -1.14 18.01
CA ASP A 98 -28.06 -0.20 17.57
C ASP A 98 -28.73 1.09 17.11
N LEU A 99 -28.56 2.15 17.90
CA LEU A 99 -28.92 3.51 17.57
C LEU A 99 -27.68 4.38 17.32
N SER A 100 -26.52 3.80 17.06
CA SER A 100 -25.32 4.57 16.83
C SER A 100 -25.46 5.44 15.58
N ARG A 101 -24.91 6.67 15.62
CA ARG A 101 -24.90 7.61 14.46
C ARG A 101 -26.30 8.05 13.99
N PHE A 102 -27.33 7.92 14.82
CA PHE A 102 -28.70 8.38 14.49
C PHE A 102 -28.90 9.88 14.68
N GLY A 103 -27.94 10.57 15.29
CA GLY A 103 -28.10 11.96 15.68
C GLY A 103 -29.07 12.13 16.84
N VAL A 104 -29.25 11.09 17.67
CA VAL A 104 -30.02 11.14 18.91
C VAL A 104 -29.47 12.27 19.79
N THR A 105 -30.37 13.09 20.32
CA THR A 105 -30.01 14.26 21.14
C THR A 105 -30.24 14.00 22.62
N ASN A 106 -31.41 14.28 23.18
CA ASN A 106 -31.64 14.12 24.62
C ASN A 106 -32.86 13.24 24.94
N GLU A 107 -33.54 12.72 23.91
CA GLU A 107 -34.67 11.81 24.05
C GLU A 107 -34.45 10.56 23.19
N LEU A 108 -34.80 9.41 23.74
CA LEU A 108 -34.80 8.15 22.99
C LEU A 108 -36.08 8.01 22.17
N PRO A 109 -36.01 7.37 20.99
CA PRO A 109 -37.17 6.93 20.22
C PRO A 109 -38.20 6.15 21.07
N ASN A 110 -39.50 6.42 20.86
CA ASN A 110 -40.57 5.88 21.70
C ASN A 110 -40.69 4.36 21.59
N PHE A 111 -40.33 3.79 20.44
CA PHE A 111 -40.43 2.35 20.19
C PHE A 111 -39.57 1.53 21.17
N ILE A 112 -38.46 2.08 21.67
CA ILE A 112 -37.53 1.38 22.57
C ILE A 112 -38.20 1.03 23.89
N PHE A 113 -39.14 1.86 24.36
CA PHE A 113 -39.86 1.59 25.61
C PHE A 113 -40.83 0.41 25.51
N SER A 114 -41.11 -0.09 24.30
CA SER A 114 -41.88 -1.32 24.10
C SER A 114 -41.02 -2.59 24.11
N LEU A 115 -39.69 -2.46 24.11
CA LEU A 115 -38.72 -3.56 24.09
C LEU A 115 -38.28 -3.93 25.51
N THR A 116 -39.14 -4.65 26.25
CA THR A 116 -38.93 -4.93 27.68
C THR A 116 -37.81 -5.92 27.98
N ASN A 117 -37.42 -6.74 27.00
CA ASN A 117 -36.32 -7.73 27.12
C ASN A 117 -35.02 -7.24 26.46
N LEU A 118 -34.88 -5.93 26.24
CA LEU A 118 -33.66 -5.34 25.70
C LEU A 118 -32.49 -5.55 26.67
N THR A 119 -31.44 -6.22 26.21
CA THR A 119 -30.24 -6.53 27.01
C THR A 119 -29.03 -5.69 26.59
N VAL A 120 -28.95 -5.30 25.32
CA VAL A 120 -27.85 -4.46 24.82
C VAL A 120 -28.40 -3.24 24.10
N LEU A 121 -27.90 -2.07 24.45
CA LEU A 121 -28.26 -0.82 23.80
C LEU A 121 -26.98 -0.06 23.41
N ASP A 122 -26.84 0.21 22.12
CA ASP A 122 -25.77 1.02 21.57
C ASP A 122 -26.31 2.39 21.17
N LEU A 123 -25.82 3.43 21.85
CA LEU A 123 -26.12 4.84 21.63
C LEU A 123 -24.87 5.62 21.22
N SER A 124 -23.83 4.93 20.73
CA SER A 124 -22.56 5.54 20.39
C SER A 124 -22.64 6.53 19.22
N TYR A 125 -21.66 7.42 19.08
CA TYR A 125 -21.56 8.35 17.93
C TYR A 125 -22.82 9.22 17.71
N ASN A 126 -23.49 9.62 18.79
CA ASN A 126 -24.67 10.47 18.74
C ASN A 126 -24.34 11.91 19.19
N LYS A 127 -25.36 12.69 19.54
CA LYS A 127 -25.22 14.07 19.98
C LYS A 127 -25.67 14.23 21.45
N LEU A 128 -25.65 13.16 22.23
CA LEU A 128 -26.11 13.16 23.62
C LEU A 128 -25.29 14.13 24.46
N THR A 129 -25.95 15.09 25.09
CA THR A 129 -25.32 16.00 26.07
C THR A 129 -25.51 15.53 27.51
N ILE A 130 -26.55 14.74 27.73
CA ILE A 130 -26.88 14.06 28.98
C ILE A 130 -27.34 12.63 28.66
N VAL A 131 -27.22 11.72 29.61
CA VAL A 131 -27.83 10.39 29.48
C VAL A 131 -29.35 10.58 29.62
N PRO A 132 -30.17 10.21 28.62
CA PRO A 132 -31.62 10.38 28.71
C PRO A 132 -32.18 9.60 29.90
N GLN A 133 -32.94 10.27 30.78
CA GLN A 133 -33.51 9.61 31.97
C GLN A 133 -34.34 8.38 31.59
N SER A 134 -34.95 8.38 30.40
CA SER A 134 -35.77 7.28 29.90
C SER A 134 -34.98 5.97 29.67
N VAL A 135 -33.65 6.01 29.52
CA VAL A 135 -32.77 4.82 29.47
C VAL A 135 -32.92 3.97 30.74
N THR A 136 -33.15 4.61 31.89
CA THR A 136 -33.28 3.93 33.20
C THR A 136 -34.49 3.00 33.30
N ARG A 137 -35.44 3.08 32.36
CA ARG A 137 -36.60 2.18 32.29
C ARG A 137 -36.22 0.79 31.76
N LEU A 138 -35.07 0.66 31.09
CA LEU A 138 -34.59 -0.55 30.44
C LEU A 138 -33.79 -1.41 31.43
N THR A 139 -34.44 -1.82 32.52
CA THR A 139 -33.78 -2.46 33.69
C THR A 139 -33.11 -3.81 33.42
N ASN A 140 -33.40 -4.44 32.26
CA ASN A 140 -32.78 -5.70 31.83
C ASN A 140 -31.47 -5.49 31.03
N LEU A 141 -31.01 -4.25 30.85
CA LEU A 141 -29.75 -3.98 30.16
C LEU A 141 -28.56 -4.60 30.91
N THR A 142 -27.77 -5.36 30.17
CA THR A 142 -26.48 -5.93 30.58
C THR A 142 -25.32 -5.17 29.93
N GLN A 143 -25.52 -4.59 28.74
CA GLN A 143 -24.51 -3.79 28.07
C GLN A 143 -25.09 -2.46 27.60
N LEU A 144 -24.39 -1.37 27.86
CA LEU A 144 -24.77 -0.03 27.43
C LEU A 144 -23.56 0.71 26.87
N ASP A 145 -23.62 1.06 25.58
CA ASP A 145 -22.61 1.88 24.91
C ASP A 145 -23.14 3.31 24.73
N LEU A 146 -22.47 4.26 25.36
CA LEU A 146 -22.72 5.70 25.31
C LEU A 146 -21.51 6.46 24.74
N SER A 147 -20.58 5.76 24.10
CA SER A 147 -19.32 6.33 23.61
C SER A 147 -19.51 7.37 22.51
N ASN A 148 -18.49 8.19 22.25
CA ASN A 148 -18.47 9.14 21.14
C ASN A 148 -19.68 10.11 21.15
N ASN A 149 -20.01 10.63 22.33
CA ASN A 149 -21.09 11.58 22.56
C ASN A 149 -20.54 12.91 23.10
N LYS A 150 -21.38 13.71 23.75
CA LYS A 150 -21.02 15.01 24.37
C LYS A 150 -21.39 15.03 25.85
N LEU A 151 -21.44 13.88 26.50
CA LEU A 151 -21.84 13.74 27.91
C LEU A 151 -20.85 14.48 28.80
N THR A 152 -21.35 15.34 29.68
CA THR A 152 -20.53 16.05 30.68
C THR A 152 -20.64 15.46 32.08
N THR A 153 -21.71 14.72 32.35
CA THR A 153 -21.99 14.06 33.63
C THR A 153 -22.71 12.73 33.39
N VAL A 154 -22.58 11.82 34.35
CA VAL A 154 -23.38 10.60 34.44
C VAL A 154 -24.43 10.82 35.55
N PRO A 155 -25.75 10.67 35.27
CA PRO A 155 -26.77 10.88 36.28
C PRO A 155 -26.81 9.73 37.28
N GLU A 156 -27.12 10.04 38.55
CA GLU A 156 -27.27 9.01 39.60
C GLU A 156 -28.34 7.97 39.25
N SER A 157 -29.36 8.34 38.47
CA SER A 157 -30.43 7.44 38.06
C SER A 157 -29.95 6.27 37.19
N LEU A 158 -28.76 6.35 36.56
CA LEU A 158 -28.18 5.25 35.80
C LEU A 158 -27.94 3.99 36.66
N THR A 159 -27.76 4.19 37.96
CA THR A 159 -27.54 3.11 38.96
C THR A 159 -28.71 2.14 39.11
N SER A 160 -29.89 2.51 38.60
CA SER A 160 -31.05 1.61 38.54
C SER A 160 -30.85 0.42 37.59
N LEU A 161 -29.89 0.51 36.65
CA LEU A 161 -29.55 -0.56 35.71
C LEU A 161 -28.61 -1.60 36.33
N THR A 162 -29.05 -2.20 37.44
CA THR A 162 -28.22 -3.10 38.28
C THR A 162 -27.72 -4.37 37.58
N ASN A 163 -28.27 -4.72 36.42
CA ASN A 163 -27.84 -5.87 35.62
C ASN A 163 -26.67 -5.56 34.66
N LEU A 164 -26.20 -4.31 34.58
CA LEU A 164 -25.08 -3.94 33.71
C LEU A 164 -23.81 -4.68 34.09
N THR A 165 -23.22 -5.35 33.10
CA THR A 165 -21.91 -6.00 33.11
C THR A 165 -20.88 -5.20 32.33
N GLU A 166 -21.30 -4.50 31.26
CA GLU A 166 -20.43 -3.67 30.43
C GLU A 166 -21.02 -2.27 30.26
N LEU A 167 -20.20 -1.25 30.49
CA LEU A 167 -20.57 0.15 30.31
C LEU A 167 -19.44 0.90 29.59
N ASP A 168 -19.73 1.40 28.38
CA ASP A 168 -18.81 2.24 27.62
C ASP A 168 -19.28 3.71 27.67
N LEU A 169 -18.44 4.55 28.25
CA LEU A 169 -18.61 6.00 28.36
C LEU A 169 -17.46 6.75 27.69
N SER A 170 -16.67 6.08 26.86
CA SER A 170 -15.49 6.64 26.21
C SER A 170 -15.81 7.78 25.24
N TRP A 171 -14.82 8.60 24.91
CA TRP A 171 -14.97 9.70 23.94
C TRP A 171 -16.13 10.65 24.28
N ASN A 172 -16.18 11.08 25.53
CA ASN A 172 -17.14 12.04 26.06
C ASN A 172 -16.42 13.25 26.67
N LYS A 173 -17.11 14.00 27.54
CA LYS A 173 -16.58 15.20 28.21
C LYS A 173 -16.75 15.09 29.74
N LEU A 174 -16.71 13.88 30.27
CA LEU A 174 -16.89 13.63 31.70
C LEU A 174 -15.71 14.22 32.48
N THR A 175 -16.00 15.05 33.48
CA THR A 175 -14.98 15.62 34.39
C THR A 175 -14.94 14.92 35.74
N THR A 176 -16.04 14.27 36.13
CA THR A 176 -16.20 13.51 37.37
C THR A 176 -17.14 12.32 37.14
N LEU A 177 -17.12 11.36 38.07
CA LEU A 177 -18.09 10.26 38.14
C LEU A 177 -18.88 10.35 39.44
N PRO A 178 -20.20 10.05 39.42
CA PRO A 178 -21.00 10.03 40.63
C PRO A 178 -20.58 8.87 41.53
N GLU A 179 -20.53 9.09 42.85
CA GLU A 179 -20.22 8.02 43.82
C GLU A 179 -21.18 6.84 43.73
N SER A 180 -22.43 7.11 43.33
CA SER A 180 -23.50 6.12 43.20
C SER A 180 -23.24 5.09 42.10
N LEU A 181 -22.36 5.35 41.12
CA LEU A 181 -21.99 4.42 40.03
C LEU A 181 -21.57 3.04 40.56
N THR A 182 -21.04 3.02 41.78
CA THR A 182 -20.63 1.82 42.54
C THR A 182 -21.74 0.83 42.85
N SER A 183 -23.00 1.26 42.72
CA SER A 183 -24.17 0.39 42.88
C SER A 183 -24.30 -0.63 41.74
N LEU A 184 -23.62 -0.40 40.60
CA LEU A 184 -23.56 -1.31 39.46
C LEU A 184 -22.60 -2.47 39.73
N THR A 185 -22.87 -3.24 40.79
CA THR A 185 -21.96 -4.28 41.33
C THR A 185 -21.69 -5.44 40.39
N ASN A 186 -22.49 -5.62 39.32
CA ASN A 186 -22.29 -6.63 38.30
C ASN A 186 -21.33 -6.21 37.18
N LEU A 187 -20.84 -4.95 37.18
CA LEU A 187 -19.91 -4.48 36.15
C LEU A 187 -18.60 -5.30 36.18
N THR A 188 -18.28 -5.84 35.01
CA THR A 188 -17.02 -6.55 34.70
C THR A 188 -16.11 -5.68 33.83
N GLU A 189 -16.68 -4.84 32.98
CA GLU A 189 -15.95 -3.96 32.06
C GLU A 189 -16.48 -2.53 32.13
N LEU A 190 -15.57 -1.56 32.24
CA LEU A 190 -15.89 -0.13 32.27
C LEU A 190 -14.87 0.65 31.43
N ASP A 191 -15.33 1.25 30.34
CA ASP A 191 -14.52 2.14 29.49
C ASP A 191 -14.88 3.60 29.77
N LEU A 192 -13.89 4.37 30.21
CA LEU A 192 -13.95 5.79 30.51
C LEU A 192 -12.89 6.57 29.74
N SER A 193 -12.30 5.98 28.71
CA SER A 193 -11.21 6.57 27.95
C SER A 193 -11.65 7.83 27.19
N TYR A 194 -10.70 8.70 26.85
CA TYR A 194 -10.98 9.94 26.11
C TYR A 194 -12.05 10.82 26.77
N ASN A 195 -11.87 11.09 28.06
CA ASN A 195 -12.68 12.01 28.85
C ASN A 195 -11.78 13.10 29.48
N GLN A 196 -12.29 13.81 30.47
CA GLN A 196 -11.59 14.91 31.17
C GLN A 196 -11.49 14.63 32.67
N LEU A 197 -11.45 13.35 33.06
CA LEU A 197 -11.40 12.94 34.47
C LEU A 197 -10.04 13.31 35.08
N THR A 198 -10.07 14.01 36.20
CA THR A 198 -8.87 14.35 36.99
C THR A 198 -8.68 13.43 38.20
N THR A 199 -9.78 12.85 38.68
CA THR A 199 -9.82 11.91 39.81
C THR A 199 -10.93 10.88 39.59
N LEU A 200 -10.89 9.79 40.35
CA LEU A 200 -11.94 8.79 40.42
C LEU A 200 -12.50 8.74 41.85
N PRO A 201 -13.81 8.49 42.03
CA PRO A 201 -14.39 8.40 43.36
C PRO A 201 -13.78 7.22 44.14
N GLU A 202 -13.45 7.41 45.42
CA GLU A 202 -12.89 6.35 46.28
C GLU A 202 -13.81 5.12 46.36
N SER A 203 -15.11 5.35 46.27
CA SER A 203 -16.12 4.31 46.31
C SER A 203 -16.02 3.33 45.13
N LEU A 204 -15.35 3.68 44.01
CA LEU A 204 -15.16 2.82 42.82
C LEU A 204 -14.60 1.43 43.18
N THR A 205 -13.84 1.36 44.27
CA THR A 205 -13.33 0.13 44.91
C THR A 205 -14.40 -0.92 45.25
N SER A 206 -15.66 -0.52 45.34
CA SER A 206 -16.81 -1.40 45.62
C SER A 206 -17.25 -2.23 44.40
N LEU A 207 -16.77 -1.90 43.19
CA LEU A 207 -17.02 -2.67 41.97
C LEU A 207 -16.17 -3.95 41.96
N THR A 208 -16.52 -4.87 42.85
CA THR A 208 -15.72 -6.08 43.11
C THR A 208 -15.68 -7.05 41.94
N ASN A 209 -16.62 -7.01 40.99
CA ASN A 209 -16.59 -7.86 39.80
C ASN A 209 -15.80 -7.26 38.63
N LEU A 210 -15.29 -6.03 38.77
CA LEU A 210 -14.62 -5.33 37.67
C LEU A 210 -13.27 -5.99 37.34
N THR A 211 -13.15 -6.48 36.11
CA THR A 211 -11.96 -7.18 35.60
C THR A 211 -11.19 -6.36 34.57
N GLU A 212 -11.86 -5.43 33.89
CA GLU A 212 -11.28 -4.56 32.86
C GLU A 212 -11.71 -3.10 33.09
N LEU A 213 -10.73 -2.19 33.09
CA LEU A 213 -10.95 -0.76 33.27
C LEU A 213 -10.05 0.03 32.32
N ASP A 214 -10.66 0.80 31.42
CA ASP A 214 -9.95 1.74 30.55
C ASP A 214 -10.16 3.18 31.02
N LEU A 215 -9.06 3.86 31.35
CA LEU A 215 -8.98 5.24 31.80
C LEU A 215 -8.05 6.07 30.91
N SER A 216 -7.73 5.58 29.72
CA SER A 216 -6.78 6.21 28.82
C SER A 216 -7.24 7.60 28.37
N TYR A 217 -6.32 8.50 28.07
CA TYR A 217 -6.59 9.86 27.57
C TYR A 217 -7.53 10.65 28.49
N ASN A 218 -7.21 10.66 29.77
CA ASN A 218 -7.83 11.51 30.79
C ASN A 218 -6.77 12.48 31.36
N GLN A 219 -7.04 13.09 32.50
CA GLN A 219 -6.16 14.04 33.19
C GLN A 219 -5.76 13.49 34.57
N LEU A 220 -5.69 12.18 34.72
CA LEU A 220 -5.42 11.53 36.01
C LEU A 220 -3.97 11.73 36.43
N THR A 221 -3.79 12.09 37.70
CA THR A 221 -2.47 12.13 38.38
C THR A 221 -2.31 10.99 39.39
N THR A 222 -3.40 10.31 39.75
CA THR A 222 -3.45 9.17 40.68
C THR A 222 -4.51 8.15 40.21
N VAL A 223 -4.44 6.93 40.76
CA VAL A 223 -5.36 5.81 40.47
C VAL A 223 -5.94 5.30 41.79
N PRO A 224 -7.24 4.95 41.86
CA PRO A 224 -7.90 4.57 43.11
C PRO A 224 -7.25 3.38 43.79
N GLU A 225 -7.25 3.42 45.13
CA GLU A 225 -6.69 2.38 45.97
C GLU A 225 -7.68 1.23 46.10
N SER A 226 -7.44 0.05 45.50
CA SER A 226 -8.09 -1.26 45.85
C SER A 226 -9.07 -1.92 44.84
N LEU A 227 -8.91 -1.72 43.53
CA LEU A 227 -9.65 -2.50 42.50
C LEU A 227 -9.08 -3.92 42.28
N THR A 228 -9.01 -4.72 43.34
CA THR A 228 -8.16 -5.94 43.42
C THR A 228 -8.45 -7.06 42.41
N ASN A 229 -9.63 -7.09 41.79
CA ASN A 229 -9.99 -8.11 40.79
C ASN A 229 -9.64 -7.72 39.34
N LEU A 230 -9.08 -6.53 39.11
CA LEU A 230 -8.64 -6.12 37.78
C LEU A 230 -7.59 -7.07 37.21
N THR A 231 -7.85 -7.49 35.97
CA THR A 231 -6.94 -8.28 35.14
C THR A 231 -6.33 -7.45 34.01
N LYS A 232 -7.01 -6.39 33.58
CA LYS A 232 -6.54 -5.44 32.57
C LYS A 232 -6.80 -4.01 33.05
N LEU A 233 -5.78 -3.16 32.92
CA LEU A 233 -5.87 -1.76 33.29
C LEU A 233 -5.15 -0.90 32.26
N TYR A 234 -5.89 0.03 31.66
CA TYR A 234 -5.36 0.97 30.67
C TYR A 234 -5.36 2.39 31.23
N LEU A 235 -4.19 3.00 31.27
CA LEU A 235 -3.93 4.34 31.83
C LEU A 235 -3.13 5.21 30.84
N SER A 236 -3.10 4.83 29.56
CA SER A 236 -2.32 5.53 28.54
C SER A 236 -2.76 6.99 28.42
N GLY A 237 -1.86 7.96 28.23
CA GLY A 237 -2.26 9.33 27.87
C GLY A 237 -2.81 10.15 29.05
N ASN A 238 -2.31 9.91 30.26
CA ASN A 238 -2.66 10.64 31.48
C ASN A 238 -1.49 11.56 31.93
N GLN A 239 -1.54 12.06 33.15
CA GLN A 239 -0.54 12.97 33.73
C GLN A 239 0.25 12.30 34.87
N LEU A 240 0.44 10.97 34.81
CA LEU A 240 1.17 10.23 35.83
C LEU A 240 2.67 10.54 35.75
N THR A 241 3.25 11.05 36.83
CA THR A 241 4.70 11.30 36.96
C THR A 241 5.45 10.14 37.62
N THR A 242 4.73 9.30 38.36
CA THR A 242 5.22 8.07 39.00
C THR A 242 4.13 6.99 38.93
N VAL A 243 4.53 5.72 39.05
CA VAL A 243 3.56 4.63 39.21
C VAL A 243 3.10 4.61 40.68
N PRO A 244 1.81 4.82 40.98
CA PRO A 244 1.34 4.92 42.35
C PRO A 244 1.44 3.58 43.09
N GLU A 245 1.74 3.61 44.39
CA GLU A 245 1.89 2.38 45.19
C GLU A 245 0.60 1.53 45.20
N SER A 246 -0.56 2.18 45.15
CA SER A 246 -1.87 1.52 45.08
C SER A 246 -1.99 0.55 43.91
N LEU A 247 -1.42 0.89 42.75
CA LEU A 247 -1.43 0.05 41.54
C LEU A 247 -0.70 -1.28 41.78
N THR A 248 0.31 -1.29 42.65
CA THR A 248 1.12 -2.49 42.96
C THR A 248 0.37 -3.53 43.80
N ARG A 249 -0.84 -3.19 44.27
CA ARG A 249 -1.73 -4.11 44.99
C ARG A 249 -2.65 -4.91 44.05
N LEU A 250 -2.69 -4.57 42.76
CA LEU A 250 -3.57 -5.20 41.76
C LEU A 250 -2.96 -6.49 41.21
N THR A 251 -2.70 -7.47 42.07
CA THR A 251 -1.87 -8.65 41.76
C THR A 251 -2.46 -9.59 40.69
N ASN A 252 -3.73 -9.43 40.34
CA ASN A 252 -4.39 -10.19 39.27
C ASN A 252 -4.15 -9.60 37.87
N LEU A 253 -3.49 -8.43 37.77
CA LEU A 253 -3.20 -7.81 36.47
C LEU A 253 -2.34 -8.72 35.60
N THR A 254 -2.83 -8.91 34.38
CA THR A 254 -2.16 -9.57 33.25
C THR A 254 -1.74 -8.54 32.20
N HIS A 255 -2.51 -7.46 32.03
CA HIS A 255 -2.21 -6.38 31.09
C HIS A 255 -2.21 -5.03 31.80
N LEU A 256 -1.15 -4.26 31.60
CA LEU A 256 -1.03 -2.91 32.15
C LEU A 256 -0.46 -1.96 31.11
N ASP A 257 -1.24 -0.93 30.74
CA ASP A 257 -0.80 0.15 29.85
C ASP A 257 -0.62 1.45 30.62
N LEU A 258 0.62 1.92 30.70
CA LEU A 258 1.04 3.19 31.31
C LEU A 258 1.70 4.12 30.28
N SER A 259 1.49 3.88 28.98
CA SER A 259 2.13 4.66 27.93
C SER A 259 1.66 6.12 27.88
N ARG A 260 2.38 7.00 27.18
CA ARG A 260 1.99 8.42 26.99
C ARG A 260 1.73 9.16 28.31
N ASN A 261 2.55 8.90 29.32
CA ASN A 261 2.51 9.57 30.61
C ASN A 261 3.81 10.39 30.80
N GLN A 262 4.10 10.81 32.02
CA GLN A 262 5.28 11.60 32.38
C GLN A 262 6.19 10.81 33.33
N LEU A 263 6.21 9.48 33.22
CA LEU A 263 6.98 8.61 34.11
C LEU A 263 8.47 8.81 33.86
N THR A 264 9.21 9.12 34.92
CA THR A 264 10.69 9.23 34.88
C THR A 264 11.38 7.97 35.41
N THR A 265 10.68 7.19 36.22
CA THR A 265 11.16 5.93 36.80
C THR A 265 10.02 4.92 36.93
N VAL A 266 10.39 3.63 37.00
CA VAL A 266 9.48 2.54 37.36
C VAL A 266 9.86 2.06 38.76
N PRO A 267 8.95 2.07 39.75
CA PRO A 267 9.28 1.67 41.10
C PRO A 267 9.45 0.15 41.21
N GLU A 268 10.35 -0.30 42.10
CA GLU A 268 10.57 -1.74 42.33
C GLU A 268 9.32 -2.48 42.79
N THR A 269 8.38 -1.78 43.43
CA THR A 269 7.11 -2.35 43.91
C THR A 269 6.22 -2.84 42.77
N LEU A 270 6.40 -2.36 41.52
CA LEU A 270 5.66 -2.88 40.35
C LEU A 270 5.88 -4.40 40.15
N THR A 271 7.01 -4.92 40.64
CA THR A 271 7.37 -6.34 40.54
C THR A 271 6.48 -7.28 41.34
N ARG A 272 5.58 -6.74 42.18
CA ARG A 272 4.51 -7.49 42.85
C ARG A 272 3.44 -8.00 41.90
N LEU A 273 3.33 -7.41 40.70
CA LEU A 273 2.34 -7.78 39.69
C LEU A 273 2.79 -9.00 38.87
N THR A 274 3.09 -10.10 39.54
CA THR A 274 3.74 -11.29 38.96
C THR A 274 2.93 -12.00 37.86
N ASN A 275 1.65 -11.70 37.74
CA ASN A 275 0.78 -12.24 36.69
C ASN A 275 0.83 -11.45 35.38
N LEU A 276 1.56 -10.33 35.32
CA LEU A 276 1.69 -9.53 34.11
C LEU A 276 2.30 -10.33 32.96
N THR A 277 1.57 -10.37 31.86
CA THR A 277 1.98 -10.90 30.55
C THR A 277 2.32 -9.75 29.60
N GLU A 278 1.62 -8.62 29.71
CA GLU A 278 1.85 -7.43 28.90
C GLU A 278 2.05 -6.18 29.75
N LEU A 279 3.13 -5.44 29.47
CA LEU A 279 3.43 -4.16 30.09
C LEU A 279 3.82 -3.13 29.04
N ASN A 280 3.05 -2.04 28.96
CA ASN A 280 3.37 -0.92 28.08
C ASN A 280 3.80 0.32 28.87
N LEU A 281 5.03 0.76 28.63
CA LEU A 281 5.67 1.93 29.24
C LEU A 281 6.15 2.94 28.17
N SER A 282 5.65 2.82 26.94
CA SER A 282 6.11 3.65 25.82
C SER A 282 5.72 5.12 25.98
N GLU A 283 6.37 6.03 25.25
CA GLU A 283 6.03 7.47 25.27
C GLU A 283 6.08 8.06 26.69
N ASN A 284 7.15 7.79 27.42
CA ASN A 284 7.43 8.31 28.76
C ASN A 284 8.82 9.00 28.79
N GLN A 285 9.34 9.29 29.98
CA GLN A 285 10.64 9.94 30.19
C GLN A 285 11.63 9.01 30.91
N LEU A 286 11.52 7.70 30.69
CA LEU A 286 12.36 6.71 31.36
C LEU A 286 13.79 6.78 30.83
N THR A 287 14.75 6.93 31.74
CA THR A 287 16.19 6.87 31.43
C THR A 287 16.78 5.48 31.69
N THR A 288 16.15 4.71 32.57
CA THR A 288 16.52 3.33 32.91
C THR A 288 15.27 2.50 33.25
N VAL A 289 15.42 1.18 33.26
CA VAL A 289 14.42 0.23 33.74
C VAL A 289 15.02 -0.51 34.95
N PRO A 290 14.30 -0.64 36.09
CA PRO A 290 14.85 -1.23 37.31
C PRO A 290 15.21 -2.70 37.10
N GLU A 291 16.33 -3.15 37.67
CA GLU A 291 16.75 -4.56 37.57
C GLU A 291 15.73 -5.54 38.15
N THR A 292 14.94 -5.07 39.11
CA THR A 292 13.89 -5.85 39.75
C THR A 292 12.75 -6.20 38.79
N LEU A 293 12.58 -5.49 37.66
CA LEU A 293 11.56 -5.81 36.64
C LEU A 293 11.65 -7.27 36.17
N THR A 294 12.84 -7.87 36.25
CA THR A 294 13.10 -9.29 35.97
C THR A 294 12.27 -10.29 36.76
N ARG A 295 11.63 -9.87 37.86
CA ARG A 295 10.74 -10.72 38.66
C ARG A 295 9.38 -10.94 38.00
N LEU A 296 9.03 -10.15 36.99
CA LEU A 296 7.79 -10.32 36.20
C LEU A 296 7.97 -11.43 35.16
N THR A 297 8.24 -12.65 35.61
CA THR A 297 8.67 -13.76 34.75
C THR A 297 7.62 -14.24 33.75
N ASN A 298 6.35 -13.85 33.93
CA ASN A 298 5.26 -14.16 33.01
C ASN A 298 5.15 -13.18 31.84
N LEU A 299 5.95 -12.11 31.79
CA LEU A 299 5.93 -11.15 30.69
C LEU A 299 6.28 -11.82 29.37
N THR A 300 5.37 -11.70 28.41
CA THR A 300 5.54 -12.06 27.00
C THR A 300 5.76 -10.83 26.14
N THR A 301 5.19 -9.68 26.53
CA THR A 301 5.20 -8.46 25.74
C THR A 301 5.64 -7.27 26.58
N LEU A 302 6.68 -6.57 26.13
CA LEU A 302 7.21 -5.38 26.79
C LEU A 302 7.43 -4.24 25.79
N TYR A 303 6.74 -3.13 26.01
CA TYR A 303 6.87 -1.93 25.21
C TYR A 303 7.57 -0.81 25.99
N LEU A 304 8.68 -0.33 25.45
CA LEU A 304 9.55 0.71 26.02
C LEU A 304 9.91 1.79 24.98
N SER A 305 9.20 1.84 23.85
CA SER A 305 9.46 2.78 22.77
C SER A 305 9.28 4.24 23.21
N ARG A 306 9.93 5.20 22.53
CA ARG A 306 9.78 6.64 22.79
C ARG A 306 10.08 7.00 24.24
N ASN A 307 11.27 6.61 24.71
CA ASN A 307 11.81 6.93 26.02
C ASN A 307 13.22 7.54 25.87
N GLN A 308 13.97 7.63 26.96
CA GLN A 308 15.33 8.18 26.99
C GLN A 308 16.37 7.13 27.38
N LEU A 309 16.11 5.85 27.05
CA LEU A 309 17.00 4.74 27.40
C LEU A 309 18.30 4.83 26.58
N THR A 310 19.43 4.81 27.26
CA THR A 310 20.77 4.81 26.64
C THR A 310 21.36 3.41 26.48
N THR A 311 20.87 2.44 27.27
CA THR A 311 21.26 1.03 27.23
C THR A 311 20.06 0.12 27.50
N VAL A 312 20.11 -1.10 26.99
CA VAL A 312 19.19 -2.17 27.40
C VAL A 312 19.78 -2.83 28.65
N PRO A 313 19.10 -2.84 29.81
CA PRO A 313 19.66 -3.44 31.02
C PRO A 313 19.90 -4.94 30.82
N GLU A 314 21.09 -5.44 31.18
CA GLU A 314 21.40 -6.88 31.08
C GLU A 314 20.44 -7.75 31.91
N SER A 315 19.87 -7.17 32.97
CA SER A 315 18.86 -7.83 33.81
C SER A 315 17.65 -8.29 32.99
N LEU A 316 17.18 -7.48 32.02
CA LEU A 316 15.99 -7.73 31.18
C LEU A 316 16.03 -9.12 30.49
N THR A 317 17.24 -9.63 30.25
CA THR A 317 17.52 -10.95 29.66
C THR A 317 17.04 -12.14 30.50
N ARG A 318 16.64 -11.91 31.75
CA ARG A 318 16.01 -12.91 32.64
C ARG A 318 14.51 -13.11 32.35
N LEU A 319 13.87 -12.24 31.57
CA LEU A 319 12.47 -12.36 31.18
C LEU A 319 12.33 -13.34 30.01
N THR A 320 12.66 -14.62 30.22
CA THR A 320 12.82 -15.62 29.15
C THR A 320 11.52 -15.96 28.40
N ASN A 321 10.36 -15.55 28.91
CA ASN A 321 9.06 -15.73 28.25
C ASN A 321 8.75 -14.60 27.24
N LEU A 322 9.58 -13.55 27.14
CA LEU A 322 9.37 -12.47 26.18
C LEU A 322 9.37 -12.99 24.73
N THR A 323 8.29 -12.69 24.03
CA THR A 323 8.11 -12.89 22.59
C THR A 323 8.24 -11.57 21.83
N THR A 324 7.84 -10.45 22.44
CA THR A 324 7.84 -9.13 21.81
C THR A 324 8.53 -8.09 22.70
N LEU A 325 9.53 -7.41 22.15
CA LEU A 325 10.27 -6.35 22.83
C LEU A 325 10.45 -5.12 21.93
N TYR A 326 9.79 -4.02 22.28
CA TYR A 326 9.86 -2.77 21.52
C TYR A 326 10.63 -1.70 22.28
N LEU A 327 11.68 -1.19 21.64
CA LEU A 327 12.65 -0.23 22.17
C LEU A 327 12.92 0.91 21.18
N SER A 328 12.02 1.12 20.21
CA SER A 328 12.20 2.14 19.17
C SER A 328 12.21 3.57 19.74
N GLU A 329 12.80 4.52 19.01
CA GLU A 329 12.82 5.93 19.41
C GLU A 329 13.41 6.12 20.83
N ASN A 330 14.61 5.59 21.05
CA ASN A 330 15.40 5.74 22.27
C ASN A 330 16.81 6.29 21.93
N GLN A 331 17.75 6.22 22.87
CA GLN A 331 19.13 6.70 22.72
C GLN A 331 20.12 5.53 22.79
N LEU A 332 19.71 4.32 22.38
CA LEU A 332 20.55 3.12 22.46
C LEU A 332 21.71 3.23 21.47
N THR A 333 22.93 3.03 21.96
CA THR A 333 24.16 3.00 21.12
C THR A 333 24.63 1.58 20.82
N THR A 334 24.25 0.60 21.64
CA THR A 334 24.61 -0.80 21.50
C THR A 334 23.46 -1.71 21.94
N VAL A 335 23.47 -2.95 21.46
CA VAL A 335 22.61 -4.04 21.94
C VAL A 335 23.48 -5.01 22.74
N PRO A 336 23.19 -5.29 24.01
CA PRO A 336 24.02 -6.19 24.82
C PRO A 336 23.93 -7.63 24.31
N GLU A 337 25.06 -8.33 24.25
CA GLU A 337 25.10 -9.74 23.81
C GLU A 337 24.21 -10.65 24.67
N THR A 338 23.98 -10.28 25.92
CA THR A 338 23.10 -11.02 26.85
C THR A 338 21.64 -11.05 26.39
N LEU A 339 21.20 -10.11 25.52
CA LEU A 339 19.84 -10.10 24.94
C LEU A 339 19.49 -11.42 24.23
N THR A 340 20.50 -12.12 23.76
CA THR A 340 20.40 -13.43 23.09
C THR A 340 19.85 -14.54 23.96
N ARG A 341 19.72 -14.32 25.28
CA ARG A 341 19.06 -15.25 26.21
C ARG A 341 17.54 -15.26 26.08
N LEU A 342 16.94 -14.26 25.44
CA LEU A 342 15.50 -14.18 25.17
C LEU A 342 15.11 -15.08 24.00
N THR A 343 15.34 -16.38 24.10
CA THR A 343 15.22 -17.33 22.97
C THR A 343 13.80 -17.46 22.41
N ASN A 344 12.77 -17.02 23.15
CA ASN A 344 11.38 -17.00 22.71
C ASN A 344 11.01 -15.74 21.90
N LEU A 345 11.93 -14.78 21.75
CA LEU A 345 11.66 -13.53 21.07
C LEU A 345 11.36 -13.76 19.59
N THR A 346 10.18 -13.37 19.15
CA THR A 346 9.71 -13.39 17.76
C THR A 346 9.81 -12.00 17.12
N GLU A 347 9.64 -10.94 17.92
CA GLU A 347 9.65 -9.56 17.42
C GLU A 347 10.55 -8.65 18.27
N LEU A 348 11.46 -7.95 17.61
CA LEU A 348 12.37 -6.99 18.22
C LEU A 348 12.37 -5.68 17.43
N ASN A 349 11.99 -4.58 18.09
CA ASN A 349 12.03 -3.26 17.48
C ASN A 349 13.08 -2.36 18.12
N LEU A 350 14.10 -2.00 17.34
CA LEU A 350 15.23 -1.15 17.72
C LEU A 350 15.36 0.07 16.78
N SER A 351 14.32 0.39 16.00
CA SER A 351 14.34 1.52 15.07
C SER A 351 14.52 2.86 15.78
N GLU A 352 15.04 3.86 15.07
CA GLU A 352 15.21 5.22 15.59
C GLU A 352 16.03 5.26 16.89
N ASN A 353 17.21 4.66 16.83
CA ASN A 353 18.22 4.67 17.88
C ASN A 353 19.57 5.16 17.30
N GLN A 354 20.65 4.98 18.04
CA GLN A 354 22.01 5.38 17.66
C GLN A 354 22.93 4.16 17.48
N LEU A 355 22.37 3.02 17.09
CA LEU A 355 23.13 1.77 16.94
C LEU A 355 24.11 1.87 15.77
N THR A 356 25.38 1.57 16.03
CA THR A 356 26.44 1.52 14.99
C THR A 356 26.71 0.11 14.48
N THR A 357 26.39 -0.91 15.29
CA THR A 357 26.55 -2.32 14.96
C THR A 357 25.42 -3.16 15.53
N VAL A 358 25.19 -4.33 14.93
CA VAL A 358 24.34 -5.39 15.48
C VAL A 358 25.25 -6.53 15.92
N PRO A 359 25.16 -7.02 17.17
CA PRO A 359 26.04 -8.08 17.64
C PRO A 359 25.77 -9.39 16.89
N GLU A 360 26.82 -10.10 16.47
CA GLU A 360 26.69 -11.38 15.76
C GLU A 360 25.96 -12.44 16.59
N THR A 361 26.03 -12.31 17.91
CA THR A 361 25.36 -13.20 18.86
C THR A 361 23.83 -13.13 18.74
N LEU A 362 23.25 -12.06 18.16
CA LEU A 362 21.80 -11.92 17.92
C LEU A 362 21.21 -13.09 17.12
N THR A 363 22.05 -13.78 16.34
CA THR A 363 21.69 -15.03 15.62
C THR A 363 21.20 -16.17 16.50
N ARG A 364 21.43 -16.11 17.81
CA ARG A 364 20.90 -17.09 18.77
C ARG A 364 19.40 -16.94 19.02
N LEU A 365 18.80 -15.82 18.62
CA LEU A 365 17.34 -15.61 18.68
C LEU A 365 16.64 -16.34 17.53
N THR A 366 16.70 -17.68 17.52
CA THR A 366 16.26 -18.51 16.38
C THR A 366 14.77 -18.41 16.08
N ASN A 367 13.95 -17.94 17.02
CA ASN A 367 12.52 -17.73 16.84
C ASN A 367 12.16 -16.35 16.27
N LEU A 368 13.16 -15.46 16.07
CA LEU A 368 12.92 -14.10 15.61
C LEU A 368 12.39 -14.11 14.16
N THR A 369 11.17 -13.61 13.97
CA THR A 369 10.49 -13.47 12.68
C THR A 369 10.58 -12.05 12.14
N THR A 370 10.62 -11.06 13.04
CA THR A 370 10.59 -9.64 12.70
C THR A 370 11.65 -8.86 13.46
N LEU A 371 12.50 -8.13 12.73
CA LEU A 371 13.54 -7.27 13.28
C LEU A 371 13.48 -5.87 12.65
N TYR A 372 13.26 -4.85 13.47
CA TYR A 372 13.27 -3.46 13.03
C TYR A 372 14.55 -2.77 13.48
N LEU A 373 15.32 -2.26 12.51
CA LEU A 373 16.60 -1.56 12.71
C LEU A 373 16.67 -0.24 11.93
N SER A 374 15.54 0.22 11.37
CA SER A 374 15.48 1.45 10.58
C SER A 374 15.96 2.68 11.36
N ARG A 375 16.50 3.67 10.67
CA ARG A 375 16.94 4.96 11.22
C ARG A 375 17.92 4.79 12.40
N ASN A 376 18.99 4.03 12.16
CA ASN A 376 20.14 3.89 13.05
C ASN A 376 21.42 4.38 12.32
N GLN A 377 22.59 4.08 12.87
CA GLN A 377 23.91 4.45 12.31
C GLN A 377 24.67 3.22 11.79
N LEU A 378 23.95 2.17 11.36
CA LEU A 378 24.56 0.93 10.90
C LEU A 378 25.27 1.15 9.55
N THR A 379 26.56 0.83 9.49
CA THR A 379 27.31 0.78 8.22
C THR A 379 27.34 -0.62 7.62
N THR A 380 27.17 -1.66 8.44
CA THR A 380 27.16 -3.05 8.00
C THR A 380 26.06 -3.86 8.68
N VAL A 381 25.55 -4.85 7.96
CA VAL A 381 24.71 -5.92 8.51
C VAL A 381 25.61 -7.14 8.68
N PRO A 382 25.75 -7.73 9.88
CA PRO A 382 26.60 -8.90 10.08
C PRO A 382 26.06 -10.07 9.26
N GLU A 383 26.94 -10.76 8.52
CA GLU A 383 26.59 -11.93 7.70
C GLU A 383 25.88 -13.00 8.54
N SER A 384 26.23 -13.12 9.82
CA SER A 384 25.63 -14.07 10.73
C SER A 384 24.09 -13.94 10.80
N LEU A 385 23.50 -12.74 10.64
CA LEU A 385 22.04 -12.55 10.62
C LEU A 385 21.33 -13.35 9.52
N THR A 386 22.03 -13.70 8.44
CA THR A 386 21.50 -14.57 7.39
C THR A 386 21.12 -15.96 7.90
N ARG A 387 21.73 -16.41 9.01
CA ARG A 387 21.49 -17.70 9.67
C ARG A 387 20.19 -17.77 10.46
N LEU A 388 19.52 -16.64 10.72
CA LEU A 388 18.21 -16.62 11.38
C LEU A 388 17.14 -17.09 10.39
N THR A 389 16.92 -18.40 10.24
CA THR A 389 16.05 -18.97 9.19
C THR A 389 14.59 -18.55 9.29
N ASN A 390 14.10 -18.27 10.51
CA ASN A 390 12.73 -17.84 10.75
C ASN A 390 12.51 -16.33 10.52
N LEU A 391 13.59 -15.55 10.35
CA LEU A 391 13.48 -14.12 10.09
C LEU A 391 12.91 -13.90 8.69
N THR A 392 11.69 -13.40 8.63
CA THR A 392 10.96 -13.07 7.39
C THR A 392 11.04 -11.59 7.07
N THR A 393 11.13 -10.75 8.11
CA THR A 393 10.99 -9.30 7.97
C THR A 393 12.16 -8.59 8.65
N LEU A 394 12.92 -7.80 7.88
CA LEU A 394 14.04 -7.01 8.35
C LEU A 394 13.97 -5.60 7.77
N TYR A 395 13.76 -4.61 8.64
CA TYR A 395 13.70 -3.20 8.24
C TYR A 395 15.03 -2.50 8.56
N LEU A 396 15.67 -1.94 7.53
CA LEU A 396 16.99 -1.30 7.62
C LEU A 396 17.02 0.12 7.04
N SER A 397 15.88 0.65 6.58
CA SER A 397 15.80 1.95 5.92
C SER A 397 16.35 3.08 6.80
N GLY A 398 17.03 4.07 6.20
CA GLY A 398 17.60 5.19 6.95
C GLY A 398 18.88 4.86 7.74
N ASN A 399 19.61 3.82 7.36
CA ASN A 399 20.97 3.53 7.84
C ASN A 399 22.01 3.85 6.74
N PRO A 400 23.23 4.31 7.09
CA PRO A 400 24.33 4.53 6.15
C PRO A 400 25.02 3.21 5.74
N LEU A 401 24.25 2.24 5.24
CA LEU A 401 24.76 0.89 4.91
C LEU A 401 25.73 0.89 3.72
N GLU A 402 26.92 0.33 3.95
CA GLU A 402 27.94 0.01 2.97
C GLU A 402 27.86 -1.47 2.54
N LYS A 403 27.57 -2.38 3.50
CA LYS A 403 27.49 -3.83 3.26
C LYS A 403 26.30 -4.46 4.01
N PRO A 404 25.28 -5.00 3.32
CA PRO A 404 25.07 -4.96 1.88
C PRO A 404 24.73 -3.55 1.38
N PRO A 405 24.84 -3.27 0.06
CA PRO A 405 24.34 -2.02 -0.52
C PRO A 405 22.87 -1.78 -0.15
N LEU A 406 22.49 -0.52 0.03
CA LEU A 406 21.14 -0.14 0.44
C LEU A 406 20.04 -0.73 -0.47
N GLU A 407 20.28 -0.81 -1.77
CA GLU A 407 19.36 -1.39 -2.78
C GLU A 407 19.04 -2.86 -2.50
N ILE A 408 19.99 -3.57 -1.88
CA ILE A 408 19.81 -4.97 -1.47
C ILE A 408 19.12 -5.02 -0.12
N ALA A 409 19.50 -4.13 0.80
CA ALA A 409 18.86 -4.04 2.11
C ALA A 409 17.36 -3.70 2.01
N GLU A 410 16.97 -2.80 1.10
CA GLU A 410 15.58 -2.40 0.86
C GLU A 410 14.70 -3.53 0.29
N LYS A 411 15.30 -4.51 -0.38
CA LYS A 411 14.61 -5.72 -0.87
C LYS A 411 14.36 -6.77 0.23
N GLY A 412 14.87 -6.55 1.44
CA GLY A 412 14.61 -7.38 2.61
C GLY A 412 15.57 -8.55 2.81
N ILE A 413 15.34 -9.33 3.88
CA ILE A 413 16.28 -10.35 4.37
C ILE A 413 16.66 -11.43 3.34
N ILE A 414 15.73 -11.83 2.46
CA ILE A 414 16.00 -12.85 1.43
C ILE A 414 17.10 -12.36 0.47
N ALA A 415 16.96 -11.14 -0.05
CA ALA A 415 17.94 -10.51 -0.93
C ALA A 415 19.31 -10.34 -0.25
N ILE A 416 19.32 -10.07 1.07
CA ILE A 416 20.55 -9.98 1.86
C ILE A 416 21.23 -11.35 2.01
N ARG A 417 20.46 -12.42 2.28
CA ARG A 417 20.99 -13.80 2.34
C ARG A 417 21.65 -14.19 1.01
N GLU A 418 20.97 -13.93 -0.10
CA GLU A 418 21.46 -14.22 -1.44
C GLU A 418 22.76 -13.45 -1.74
N TYR A 419 22.82 -12.15 -1.40
CA TYR A 419 24.02 -11.34 -1.56
C TYR A 419 25.23 -11.88 -0.80
N PHE A 420 25.08 -12.23 0.48
CA PHE A 420 26.18 -12.79 1.27
C PHE A 420 26.60 -14.19 0.78
N GLN A 421 25.64 -15.02 0.35
CA GLN A 421 25.93 -16.34 -0.23
C GLN A 421 26.79 -16.22 -1.49
N GLN A 422 26.44 -15.31 -2.40
CA GLN A 422 27.21 -15.11 -3.65
C GLN A 422 28.62 -14.59 -3.37
N ILE A 423 28.79 -13.68 -2.40
CA ILE A 423 30.14 -13.24 -1.98
C ILE A 423 30.96 -14.42 -1.46
N ALA A 424 30.35 -15.31 -0.67
CA ALA A 424 31.02 -16.49 -0.14
C ALA A 424 31.40 -17.50 -1.24
N GLU A 425 30.56 -17.70 -2.25
CA GLU A 425 30.80 -18.63 -3.36
C GLU A 425 31.80 -18.09 -4.40
N GLU A 426 31.74 -16.81 -4.73
CA GLU A 426 32.35 -16.26 -5.97
C GLU A 426 33.39 -15.17 -5.70
N GLY A 427 33.47 -14.69 -4.46
CA GLY A 427 34.37 -13.63 -4.03
C GLY A 427 33.86 -12.22 -4.30
N LEU A 428 34.64 -11.27 -3.79
CA LEU A 428 34.29 -9.85 -3.71
C LEU A 428 34.98 -9.02 -4.81
N ASP A 429 34.28 -8.01 -5.33
CA ASP A 429 34.82 -6.87 -6.07
C ASP A 429 34.24 -5.56 -5.52
N TYR A 430 34.67 -4.41 -6.05
CA TYR A 430 34.29 -3.08 -5.58
C TYR A 430 33.81 -2.19 -6.72
N LEU A 431 32.74 -1.44 -6.47
CA LEU A 431 32.16 -0.53 -7.44
C LEU A 431 32.90 0.81 -7.51
N TYR A 432 33.60 1.10 -8.60
CA TYR A 432 34.22 2.41 -8.87
C TYR A 432 33.55 3.07 -10.07
N GLU A 433 32.24 3.28 -9.94
CA GLU A 433 31.39 3.84 -10.98
C GLU A 433 30.44 4.88 -10.39
N ALA A 434 30.12 5.92 -11.16
CA ALA A 434 29.18 6.95 -10.74
C ALA A 434 28.43 7.59 -11.91
N LYS A 435 27.32 8.25 -11.58
CA LYS A 435 26.52 9.06 -12.51
C LYS A 435 26.75 10.55 -12.27
N LEU A 436 27.03 11.29 -13.35
CA LEU A 436 27.21 12.75 -13.36
C LEU A 436 26.08 13.37 -14.19
N LEU A 437 25.23 14.22 -13.60
CA LEU A 437 24.13 14.87 -14.30
C LEU A 437 24.46 16.36 -14.52
N ILE A 438 24.41 16.82 -15.75
CA ILE A 438 24.62 18.22 -16.12
C ILE A 438 23.27 18.84 -16.48
N ILE A 439 22.86 19.80 -15.67
CA ILE A 439 21.57 20.48 -15.77
C ILE A 439 21.75 22.00 -15.84
N GLY A 440 20.67 22.71 -16.19
CA GLY A 440 20.67 24.16 -16.33
C GLY A 440 20.01 24.62 -17.62
N GLU A 441 20.06 25.92 -17.84
CA GLU A 441 19.33 26.59 -18.92
C GLU A 441 19.74 26.16 -20.33
N GLY A 442 18.79 26.27 -21.26
CA GLY A 442 19.04 26.13 -22.70
C GLY A 442 20.17 27.05 -23.15
N GLY A 443 21.20 26.45 -23.73
CA GLY A 443 22.37 27.19 -24.20
C GLY A 443 23.37 27.60 -23.12
N ALA A 444 23.24 27.21 -21.85
CA ALA A 444 24.18 27.63 -20.79
C ALA A 444 25.64 27.13 -20.96
N GLY A 445 25.85 26.11 -21.80
CA GLY A 445 27.17 25.50 -22.06
C GLY A 445 27.33 24.07 -21.54
N LYS A 446 26.22 23.38 -21.25
CA LYS A 446 26.19 22.02 -20.69
C LYS A 446 26.89 20.99 -21.58
N THR A 447 26.51 20.94 -22.85
CA THR A 447 27.10 20.06 -23.87
C THR A 447 28.58 20.36 -24.09
N THR A 448 28.97 21.64 -24.08
CA THR A 448 30.38 22.03 -24.14
C THR A 448 31.15 21.52 -22.94
N LEU A 449 30.59 21.62 -21.73
CA LEU A 449 31.21 21.11 -20.52
C LEU A 449 31.33 19.57 -20.56
N ALA A 450 30.27 18.86 -20.94
CA ALA A 450 30.27 17.40 -21.09
C ALA A 450 31.37 16.92 -22.04
N LYS A 451 31.47 17.52 -23.23
CA LYS A 451 32.48 17.19 -24.25
C LYS A 451 33.89 17.54 -23.81
N LYS A 452 34.07 18.63 -23.04
CA LYS A 452 35.39 18.99 -22.50
C LYS A 452 35.87 18.04 -21.42
N ILE A 453 34.98 17.60 -20.53
CA ILE A 453 35.31 16.60 -19.49
C ILE A 453 35.86 15.32 -20.12
N ASP A 454 35.25 14.87 -21.22
CA ASP A 454 35.71 13.71 -21.99
C ASP A 454 37.00 14.02 -22.78
N ASN A 455 37.03 15.13 -23.52
CA ASN A 455 38.17 15.58 -24.31
C ASN A 455 38.51 17.05 -24.06
N GLN A 456 39.59 17.30 -23.31
CA GLN A 456 40.05 18.63 -22.93
C GLN A 456 40.32 19.56 -24.13
N ASP A 457 40.72 19.00 -25.28
CA ASP A 457 41.08 19.75 -26.48
C ASP A 457 39.87 20.10 -27.36
N TYR A 458 38.65 19.72 -26.96
CA TYR A 458 37.43 20.01 -27.70
C TYR A 458 37.26 21.52 -27.95
N GLN A 459 37.13 21.86 -29.23
CA GLN A 459 36.88 23.22 -29.72
C GLN A 459 35.39 23.46 -29.89
N LEU A 460 34.92 24.64 -29.47
CA LEU A 460 33.51 25.05 -29.59
C LEU A 460 33.07 25.05 -31.06
N GLN A 461 32.02 24.29 -31.36
CA GLN A 461 31.32 24.34 -32.64
C GLN A 461 29.96 25.05 -32.46
N GLU A 462 29.44 25.66 -33.53
CA GLU A 462 28.04 26.12 -33.56
C GLU A 462 27.15 24.89 -33.68
N GLU A 463 26.62 24.43 -32.54
CA GLU A 463 25.72 23.28 -32.45
C GLU A 463 24.31 23.76 -32.08
N ASP A 464 23.29 23.11 -32.64
CA ASP A 464 21.91 23.31 -32.22
C ASP A 464 21.74 22.90 -30.75
N THR A 465 20.71 23.44 -30.08
CA THR A 465 20.41 23.06 -28.70
C THR A 465 20.14 21.55 -28.62
N THR A 466 20.80 20.87 -27.68
CA THR A 466 20.59 19.44 -27.39
C THR A 466 19.11 19.14 -27.21
N LYS A 467 18.59 18.26 -28.08
CA LYS A 467 17.23 17.72 -27.99
C LYS A 467 17.29 16.46 -27.12
N GLY A 468 16.56 16.45 -26.01
CA GLY A 468 16.49 15.29 -25.13
C GLY A 468 17.70 15.09 -24.21
N ILE A 469 18.22 13.87 -24.12
CA ILE A 469 19.32 13.48 -23.21
C ILE A 469 20.46 12.85 -24.01
N GLU A 470 21.69 13.28 -23.74
CA GLU A 470 22.90 12.60 -24.22
C GLU A 470 23.67 11.97 -23.07
N VAL A 471 24.13 10.74 -23.26
CA VAL A 471 24.94 10.01 -22.28
C VAL A 471 26.32 9.74 -22.88
N THR A 472 27.38 10.26 -22.24
CA THR A 472 28.78 9.99 -22.60
C THR A 472 29.48 9.25 -21.47
N LYS A 473 30.48 8.42 -21.79
CA LYS A 473 31.27 7.68 -20.81
C LYS A 473 32.63 8.34 -20.66
N TRP A 474 33.02 8.63 -19.43
CA TRP A 474 34.32 9.19 -19.07
C TRP A 474 35.01 8.29 -18.06
N SER A 475 36.32 8.08 -18.20
CA SER A 475 37.10 7.28 -17.24
C SER A 475 38.43 7.93 -16.88
N PHE A 476 38.88 7.71 -15.65
CA PHE A 476 40.17 8.19 -15.18
C PHE A 476 40.81 7.21 -14.17
N PRO A 477 42.15 7.15 -14.10
CA PRO A 477 42.83 6.22 -13.20
C PRO A 477 42.72 6.63 -11.74
N ILE A 478 42.59 5.65 -10.84
CA ILE A 478 42.71 5.82 -9.38
C ILE A 478 43.97 5.12 -8.84
N GLU A 479 44.40 5.47 -7.61
CA GLU A 479 45.69 5.07 -7.00
C GLU A 479 45.95 3.53 -6.94
N ASN A 480 44.95 2.69 -7.23
CA ASN A 480 45.02 1.22 -7.22
C ASN A 480 45.06 0.57 -8.63
N SER A 481 45.39 1.31 -9.70
CA SER A 481 45.44 0.81 -11.10
C SER A 481 44.12 0.30 -11.69
N LYS A 482 42.98 0.60 -11.05
CA LYS A 482 41.64 0.44 -11.65
C LYS A 482 41.21 1.78 -12.27
N ASP A 483 40.45 1.71 -13.36
CA ASP A 483 39.81 2.89 -13.94
C ASP A 483 38.50 3.19 -13.21
N PHE A 484 38.31 4.44 -12.82
CA PHE A 484 37.04 4.95 -12.32
C PHE A 484 36.15 5.31 -13.50
N ARG A 485 34.92 4.79 -13.53
CA ARG A 485 33.98 4.99 -14.64
C ARG A 485 32.91 6.02 -14.27
N VAL A 486 32.58 6.91 -15.20
CA VAL A 486 31.56 7.93 -15.01
C VAL A 486 30.63 7.95 -16.22
N SER A 487 29.33 7.84 -15.97
CA SER A 487 28.30 8.08 -16.98
C SER A 487 27.83 9.54 -16.86
N ILE A 488 28.15 10.37 -17.86
CA ILE A 488 27.78 11.78 -17.92
C ILE A 488 26.47 11.92 -18.67
N TRP A 489 25.45 12.46 -18.01
CA TRP A 489 24.12 12.72 -18.56
C TRP A 489 23.96 14.21 -18.82
N ASP A 490 23.96 14.61 -20.09
CA ASP A 490 23.70 15.98 -20.55
C ASP A 490 22.21 16.15 -20.89
N PHE A 491 21.52 16.98 -20.12
CA PHE A 491 20.09 17.22 -20.28
C PHE A 491 19.84 18.40 -21.23
N GLY A 492 18.93 18.24 -22.18
CA GLY A 492 18.44 19.32 -23.02
C GLY A 492 17.83 20.44 -22.17
N GLY A 493 18.06 21.70 -22.54
CA GLY A 493 17.55 22.84 -21.77
C GLY A 493 16.17 23.33 -22.17
N GLN A 494 15.36 22.52 -22.88
CA GLN A 494 14.06 22.95 -23.40
C GLN A 494 12.94 22.70 -22.38
N GLU A 495 12.03 23.66 -22.24
CA GLU A 495 11.02 23.63 -21.18
C GLU A 495 10.03 22.46 -21.26
N ILE A 496 9.74 21.98 -22.48
CA ILE A 496 8.79 20.88 -22.74
C ILE A 496 9.27 19.58 -22.09
N TYR A 497 10.57 19.42 -21.88
CA TYR A 497 11.16 18.21 -21.35
C TYR A 497 11.39 18.23 -19.84
N HIS A 498 11.08 19.32 -19.12
CA HIS A 498 11.30 19.36 -17.68
C HIS A 498 10.60 18.20 -16.96
N THR A 499 9.34 17.91 -17.30
CA THR A 499 8.59 16.78 -16.73
C THR A 499 9.28 15.45 -17.05
N THR A 500 9.78 15.29 -18.28
CA THR A 500 10.48 14.09 -18.73
C THR A 500 11.83 13.91 -18.03
N HIS A 501 12.57 14.99 -17.80
CA HIS A 501 13.89 14.96 -17.15
C HIS A 501 13.81 14.54 -15.69
N GLN A 502 12.73 14.90 -14.99
CA GLN A 502 12.50 14.50 -13.60
C GLN A 502 12.58 12.97 -13.42
N PHE A 503 12.17 12.18 -14.42
CA PHE A 503 12.23 10.70 -14.35
C PHE A 503 13.65 10.13 -14.38
N PHE A 504 14.63 10.90 -14.86
CA PHE A 504 16.02 10.47 -14.97
C PHE A 504 16.92 11.08 -13.89
N LEU A 505 16.36 11.95 -13.04
CA LEU A 505 17.04 12.45 -11.85
C LEU A 505 17.03 11.33 -10.80
N THR A 506 18.21 10.94 -10.35
CA THR A 506 18.41 9.79 -9.46
C THR A 506 19.29 10.19 -8.31
N LYS A 507 19.14 9.51 -7.18
CA LYS A 507 20.00 9.69 -6.00
C LYS A 507 21.44 9.27 -6.31
N ARG A 508 22.34 9.50 -5.34
CA ARG A 508 23.73 9.00 -5.36
C ARG A 508 24.48 9.42 -6.63
N SER A 509 24.15 10.58 -7.16
CA SER A 509 24.76 11.11 -8.38
C SER A 509 25.45 12.44 -8.06
N LEU A 510 26.40 12.87 -8.88
CA LEU A 510 26.91 14.25 -8.80
C LEU A 510 26.11 15.12 -9.77
N TYR A 511 25.62 16.27 -9.29
CA TYR A 511 24.89 17.24 -10.11
C TYR A 511 25.76 18.46 -10.42
N LEU A 512 25.80 18.87 -11.68
CA LEU A 512 26.39 20.14 -12.13
C LEU A 512 25.28 21.06 -12.64
N LEU A 513 25.05 22.18 -11.97
CA LEU A 513 24.15 23.23 -12.45
C LEU A 513 24.95 24.28 -13.21
N VAL A 514 24.86 24.28 -14.54
CA VAL A 514 25.56 25.24 -15.39
C VAL A 514 24.70 26.49 -15.58
N ALA A 515 25.25 27.63 -15.15
CA ALA A 515 24.61 28.94 -15.24
C ALA A 515 25.36 29.85 -16.23
N ASP A 516 24.61 30.54 -17.09
CA ASP A 516 25.11 31.59 -18.00
C ASP A 516 24.69 32.97 -17.48
N THR A 517 25.37 34.02 -17.92
CA THR A 517 25.23 35.40 -17.44
C THR A 517 24.35 36.28 -18.33
N ARG A 518 23.55 35.70 -19.24
CA ARG A 518 22.88 36.45 -20.34
C ARG A 518 21.37 36.66 -20.21
N LYS A 519 20.64 35.92 -19.36
CA LYS A 519 19.16 35.95 -19.30
C LYS A 519 18.63 36.08 -17.87
N GLU A 520 17.41 36.62 -17.75
CA GLU A 520 16.69 36.76 -16.48
C GLU A 520 16.48 35.39 -15.79
N ASP A 521 16.64 35.38 -14.47
CA ASP A 521 16.89 34.26 -13.55
C ASP A 521 15.80 33.17 -13.40
N THR A 522 14.87 33.02 -14.34
CA THR A 522 13.69 32.17 -14.13
C THR A 522 14.00 30.68 -13.97
N ASP A 523 15.00 30.16 -14.68
CA ASP A 523 15.26 28.71 -14.74
C ASP A 523 16.37 28.26 -13.78
N PHE A 524 17.31 29.14 -13.40
CA PHE A 524 18.38 28.81 -12.44
C PHE A 524 17.82 28.32 -11.10
N TYR A 525 16.95 29.11 -10.46
CA TYR A 525 16.34 28.74 -9.19
C TYR A 525 15.38 27.56 -9.36
N TYR A 526 14.73 27.44 -10.51
CA TYR A 526 13.90 26.29 -10.81
C TYR A 526 14.70 24.98 -10.76
N TRP A 527 15.84 24.92 -11.44
CA TRP A 527 16.70 23.73 -11.42
C TRP A 527 17.27 23.44 -10.03
N LEU A 528 17.66 24.47 -9.30
CA LEU A 528 18.17 24.34 -7.93
C LEU A 528 17.14 23.69 -6.99
N ASN A 529 15.90 24.20 -6.99
CA ASN A 529 14.81 23.61 -6.22
C ASN A 529 14.42 22.21 -6.75
N THR A 530 14.47 21.99 -8.08
CA THR A 530 14.19 20.67 -8.67
C THR A 530 15.17 19.60 -8.19
N VAL A 531 16.48 19.94 -8.14
CA VAL A 531 17.50 19.05 -7.57
C VAL A 531 17.24 18.82 -6.09
N GLU A 532 16.92 19.86 -5.31
CA GLU A 532 16.60 19.67 -3.89
C GLU A 532 15.45 18.69 -3.67
N LEU A 533 14.40 18.78 -4.50
CA LEU A 533 13.23 17.91 -4.42
C LEU A 533 13.51 16.46 -4.83
N LEU A 534 14.32 16.24 -5.86
CA LEU A 534 14.43 14.95 -6.56
C LEU A 534 15.77 14.22 -6.38
N ALA A 535 16.84 14.94 -6.03
CA ALA A 535 18.18 14.39 -5.90
C ALA A 535 18.56 14.02 -4.45
N GLU A 536 17.67 14.26 -3.49
CA GLU A 536 17.88 14.04 -2.04
C GLU A 536 19.14 14.72 -1.50
N ASP A 537 20.17 13.94 -1.14
CA ASP A 537 21.44 14.42 -0.55
C ASP A 537 22.60 14.34 -1.55
N SER A 538 22.30 14.09 -2.82
CA SER A 538 23.27 14.05 -3.91
C SER A 538 24.00 15.38 -4.02
N PRO A 539 25.36 15.40 -4.04
CA PRO A 539 26.13 16.63 -4.09
C PRO A 539 25.82 17.44 -5.35
N LEU A 540 25.73 18.76 -5.19
CA LEU A 540 25.51 19.72 -6.25
C LEU A 540 26.69 20.71 -6.33
N ILE A 541 27.18 20.96 -7.53
CA ILE A 541 28.17 21.99 -7.85
C ILE A 541 27.53 22.98 -8.83
N ILE A 542 27.65 24.27 -8.55
CA ILE A 542 27.24 25.32 -9.49
C ILE A 542 28.45 25.68 -10.37
N ILE A 543 28.26 25.66 -11.69
CA ILE A 543 29.26 26.06 -12.67
C ILE A 543 28.85 27.39 -13.28
N GLU A 544 29.54 28.46 -12.92
CA GLU A 544 29.35 29.79 -13.49
C GLU A 544 30.16 29.90 -14.80
N ASN A 545 29.49 29.81 -15.94
CA ASN A 545 30.13 29.94 -17.25
C ASN A 545 30.16 31.42 -17.68
N GLU A 546 31.30 32.09 -17.49
CA GLU A 546 31.56 33.50 -17.76
C GLU A 546 31.70 33.79 -19.27
N LYS A 547 30.62 33.62 -20.02
CA LYS A 547 30.64 33.90 -21.46
C LYS A 547 30.87 35.40 -21.70
N GLN A 548 31.82 35.71 -22.59
CA GLN A 548 32.24 37.09 -22.88
C GLN A 548 32.80 37.83 -21.64
N ASP A 549 33.37 37.09 -20.67
CA ASP A 549 33.97 37.61 -19.44
C ASP A 549 33.02 38.42 -18.55
N ARG A 550 31.71 38.18 -18.71
CA ARG A 550 30.69 38.70 -17.80
C ARG A 550 30.64 37.82 -16.57
N ARG A 551 30.55 38.44 -15.40
CA ARG A 551 30.43 37.76 -14.12
C ARG A 551 28.99 37.81 -13.63
N ARG A 552 28.56 36.70 -13.04
CA ARG A 552 27.33 36.63 -12.25
C ARG A 552 27.71 36.71 -10.78
N GLU A 553 27.03 37.56 -10.02
CA GLU A 553 27.13 37.52 -8.57
C GLU A 553 26.11 36.54 -8.03
N ILE A 554 26.57 35.41 -7.50
CA ILE A 554 25.75 34.45 -6.76
C ILE A 554 26.09 34.59 -5.27
N ASN A 555 25.09 34.84 -4.44
CA ASN A 555 25.25 34.84 -2.98
C ASN A 555 25.33 33.40 -2.47
N GLU A 556 26.53 32.82 -2.56
CA GLU A 556 26.79 31.42 -2.19
C GLU A 556 26.45 31.13 -0.72
N ASN A 557 26.72 32.07 0.19
CA ASN A 557 26.41 31.92 1.61
C ASN A 557 24.90 31.75 1.84
N GLN A 558 24.08 32.54 1.15
CA GLN A 558 22.62 32.41 1.21
C GLN A 558 22.16 31.08 0.61
N LEU A 559 22.70 30.68 -0.54
CA LEU A 559 22.33 29.42 -1.17
C LEU A 559 22.72 28.20 -0.33
N ARG A 560 23.91 28.18 0.28
CA ARG A 560 24.33 27.07 1.17
C ARG A 560 23.45 26.95 2.42
N GLY A 561 22.91 28.07 2.91
CA GLY A 561 21.92 28.06 4.00
C GLY A 561 20.56 27.46 3.60
N GLN A 562 20.21 27.52 2.31
CA GLN A 562 18.95 27.00 1.77
C GLN A 562 19.09 25.56 1.24
N PHE A 563 20.20 25.26 0.56
CA PHE A 563 20.45 24.00 -0.16
C PHE A 563 21.62 23.24 0.48
N SER A 564 21.31 22.32 1.38
CA SER A 564 22.30 21.52 2.15
C SER A 564 23.21 20.63 1.28
N ASN A 565 22.77 20.30 0.08
CA ASN A 565 23.52 19.50 -0.89
C ASN A 565 24.44 20.33 -1.79
N LEU A 566 24.34 21.67 -1.78
CA LEU A 566 25.25 22.55 -2.52
C LEU A 566 26.64 22.52 -1.88
N LYS A 567 27.61 21.96 -2.61
CA LYS A 567 28.97 21.74 -2.12
C LYS A 567 29.96 22.82 -2.52
N GLU A 568 29.85 23.38 -3.71
CA GLU A 568 30.77 24.40 -4.23
C GLU A 568 30.18 25.18 -5.41
N THR A 569 30.66 26.40 -5.62
CA THR A 569 30.44 27.19 -6.83
C THR A 569 31.79 27.42 -7.52
N VAL A 570 31.92 26.99 -8.77
CA VAL A 570 33.17 27.10 -9.55
C VAL A 570 32.94 27.98 -10.76
N ARG A 571 33.87 28.92 -11.00
CA ARG A 571 33.85 29.84 -12.13
C ARG A 571 34.70 29.32 -13.27
N THR A 572 34.20 29.43 -14.48
CA THR A 572 34.95 29.05 -15.68
C THR A 572 34.58 29.90 -16.89
N ASN A 573 35.48 29.96 -17.87
CA ASN A 573 35.11 30.34 -19.22
C ASN A 573 35.42 29.14 -20.12
N LEU A 574 34.37 28.47 -20.61
CA LEU A 574 34.52 27.28 -21.44
C LEU A 574 35.15 27.59 -22.81
N LYS A 575 35.26 28.86 -23.23
CA LYS A 575 35.88 29.23 -24.50
C LYS A 575 37.41 29.18 -24.44
N ASP A 576 38.00 29.64 -23.34
CA ASP A 576 39.45 29.74 -23.17
C ASP A 576 40.02 28.74 -22.14
N ASN A 577 39.16 27.86 -21.61
CA ASN A 577 39.48 26.86 -20.57
C ASN A 577 39.92 27.45 -19.21
N ARG A 578 39.66 28.73 -18.94
CA ARG A 578 39.93 29.34 -17.63
C ARG A 578 39.10 28.64 -16.54
N GLY A 579 39.72 28.23 -15.45
CA GLY A 579 39.07 27.54 -14.32
C GLY A 579 38.67 26.07 -14.59
N TYR A 580 38.95 25.54 -15.78
CA TYR A 580 38.58 24.16 -16.16
C TYR A 580 39.21 23.08 -15.27
N ASN A 581 40.49 23.25 -14.91
CA ASN A 581 41.19 22.29 -14.04
C ASN A 581 40.59 22.22 -12.63
N ASP A 582 40.09 23.34 -12.11
CA ASP A 582 39.42 23.39 -10.82
C ASP A 582 38.10 22.62 -10.87
N ILE A 583 37.33 22.77 -11.96
CA ILE A 583 36.11 21.99 -12.21
C ILE A 583 36.41 20.49 -12.21
N LEU A 584 37.41 20.05 -12.98
CA LEU A 584 37.77 18.63 -13.03
C LEU A 584 38.20 18.09 -11.67
N LYS A 585 38.94 18.88 -10.90
CA LYS A 585 39.38 18.50 -9.55
C LYS A 585 38.18 18.33 -8.61
N SER A 586 37.24 19.28 -8.60
CA SER A 586 36.03 19.19 -7.77
C SER A 586 35.14 18.02 -8.22
N ILE A 587 34.94 17.82 -9.53
CA ILE A 587 34.17 16.67 -10.06
C ILE A 587 34.76 15.35 -9.56
N LYS A 588 36.07 15.13 -9.72
CA LYS A 588 36.73 13.89 -9.26
C LYS A 588 36.55 13.66 -7.76
N TYR A 589 36.77 14.70 -6.95
CA TYR A 589 36.62 14.63 -5.50
C TYR A 589 35.20 14.25 -5.06
N TYR A 590 34.17 14.93 -5.59
CA TYR A 590 32.79 14.69 -5.18
C TYR A 590 32.23 13.39 -5.74
N ILE A 591 32.62 12.96 -6.94
CA ILE A 591 32.24 11.65 -7.50
C ILE A 591 32.81 10.52 -6.65
N GLN A 592 34.09 10.61 -6.26
CA GLN A 592 34.75 9.57 -5.46
C GLN A 592 34.20 9.46 -4.03
N SER A 593 33.52 10.49 -3.53
CA SER A 593 32.91 10.51 -2.20
C SER A 593 31.41 10.15 -2.20
N LEU A 594 30.86 9.70 -3.34
CA LEU A 594 29.48 9.24 -3.40
C LEU A 594 29.29 7.95 -2.57
N PRO A 595 28.16 7.77 -1.84
CA PRO A 595 28.02 6.70 -0.85
C PRO A 595 28.12 5.25 -1.36
N HIS A 596 27.86 5.03 -2.66
CA HIS A 596 27.90 3.70 -3.28
C HIS A 596 29.28 3.36 -3.85
N VAL A 597 30.16 4.36 -3.99
CA VAL A 597 31.50 4.17 -4.53
C VAL A 597 32.35 3.43 -3.50
N GLY A 598 33.01 2.36 -3.92
CA GLY A 598 33.71 1.44 -3.04
C GLY A 598 32.81 0.41 -2.37
N SER A 599 31.51 0.35 -2.71
CA SER A 599 30.63 -0.71 -2.21
C SER A 599 31.07 -2.08 -2.72
N ALA A 600 30.97 -3.07 -1.83
CA ALA A 600 31.36 -4.45 -2.14
C ALA A 600 30.26 -5.15 -2.96
N LEU A 601 30.64 -5.76 -4.09
CA LEU A 601 29.75 -6.48 -4.98
C LEU A 601 30.27 -7.89 -5.28
N PRO A 602 29.40 -8.88 -5.54
CA PRO A 602 29.83 -10.17 -6.05
C PRO A 602 30.54 -10.02 -7.41
N LYS A 603 31.64 -10.76 -7.64
CA LYS A 603 32.42 -10.68 -8.90
C LYS A 603 31.59 -10.99 -10.15
N THR A 604 30.59 -11.85 -10.05
CA THR A 604 29.70 -12.22 -11.17
C THR A 604 28.82 -11.06 -11.63
N TRP A 605 28.41 -10.18 -10.71
CA TRP A 605 27.61 -9.00 -11.04
C TRP A 605 28.38 -8.08 -11.98
N VAL A 606 29.68 -7.90 -11.71
CA VAL A 606 30.58 -7.10 -12.55
C VAL A 606 30.70 -7.71 -13.96
N LYS A 607 30.85 -9.03 -14.07
CA LYS A 607 30.95 -9.74 -15.37
C LYS A 607 29.67 -9.61 -16.20
N VAL A 608 28.50 -9.84 -15.58
CA VAL A 608 27.20 -9.69 -16.25
C VAL A 608 27.01 -8.25 -16.73
N ARG A 609 27.33 -7.28 -15.87
CA ARG A 609 27.27 -5.85 -16.21
C ARG A 609 28.15 -5.54 -17.42
N GLU A 610 29.40 -6.00 -17.45
CA GLU A 610 30.32 -5.81 -18.58
C GLU A 610 29.79 -6.44 -19.88
N ALA A 611 29.23 -7.64 -19.82
CA ALA A 611 28.64 -8.30 -20.97
C ALA A 611 27.44 -7.53 -21.55
N LEU A 612 26.57 -7.00 -20.68
CA LEU A 612 25.40 -6.22 -21.10
C LEU A 612 25.78 -4.85 -21.68
N GLU A 613 26.84 -4.22 -21.18
CA GLU A 613 27.34 -2.96 -21.74
C GLU A 613 28.00 -3.11 -23.12
N GLN A 614 28.60 -4.27 -23.39
CA GLN A 614 29.22 -4.57 -24.69
C GLN A 614 28.22 -5.02 -25.74
N ASP A 615 26.97 -5.32 -25.35
CA ASP A 615 25.91 -5.67 -26.27
C ASP A 615 25.52 -4.46 -27.13
N SER A 616 25.58 -4.63 -28.44
CA SER A 616 25.33 -3.56 -29.40
C SER A 616 23.85 -3.25 -29.59
N ARG A 617 22.94 -4.09 -29.09
CA ARG A 617 21.49 -3.93 -29.23
C ARG A 617 20.95 -2.84 -28.31
N ASN A 618 19.80 -2.27 -28.68
CA ASN A 618 19.14 -1.22 -27.88
C ASN A 618 18.34 -1.80 -26.71
N TYR A 619 17.81 -3.02 -26.87
CA TYR A 619 17.05 -3.76 -25.88
C TYR A 619 17.24 -5.28 -26.11
N ILE A 620 16.93 -6.07 -25.08
CA ILE A 620 16.90 -7.54 -25.11
C ILE A 620 15.67 -8.04 -24.34
N SER A 621 15.23 -9.26 -24.62
CA SER A 621 14.19 -9.91 -23.83
C SER A 621 14.71 -10.31 -22.44
N LEU A 622 13.80 -10.49 -21.49
CA LEU A 622 14.13 -10.99 -20.16
C LEU A 622 14.81 -12.37 -20.23
N ASP A 623 14.38 -13.25 -21.14
CA ASP A 623 14.97 -14.58 -21.31
C ASP A 623 16.43 -14.50 -21.81
N GLU A 624 16.74 -13.55 -22.68
CA GLU A 624 18.11 -13.30 -23.12
C GLU A 624 18.96 -12.73 -21.99
N TYR A 625 18.42 -11.80 -21.20
CA TYR A 625 19.09 -11.30 -19.99
C TYR A 625 19.39 -12.44 -19.01
N ILE A 626 18.43 -13.33 -18.78
CA ILE A 626 18.59 -14.51 -17.91
C ILE A 626 19.70 -15.42 -18.43
N LYS A 627 19.75 -15.68 -19.75
CA LYS A 627 20.83 -16.48 -20.38
C LYS A 627 22.20 -15.82 -20.21
N VAL A 628 22.30 -14.49 -20.36
CA VAL A 628 23.55 -13.77 -20.11
C VAL A 628 23.99 -13.96 -18.65
N CYS A 629 23.06 -13.91 -17.69
CA CYS A 629 23.38 -14.17 -16.29
C CYS A 629 23.85 -15.61 -16.06
N GLU A 630 23.17 -16.61 -16.65
CA GLU A 630 23.53 -18.04 -16.55
C GLU A 630 24.94 -18.32 -17.06
N GLN A 631 25.28 -17.75 -18.22
CA GLN A 631 26.61 -17.87 -18.82
C GLN A 631 27.72 -17.34 -17.92
N HIS A 632 27.41 -16.40 -17.02
CA HIS A 632 28.37 -15.76 -16.13
C HIS A 632 28.28 -16.26 -14.67
N GLY A 633 27.58 -17.36 -14.42
CA GLY A 633 27.62 -18.08 -13.13
C GLY A 633 26.34 -18.04 -12.31
N PHE A 634 25.30 -17.30 -12.71
CA PHE A 634 24.04 -17.26 -11.96
C PHE A 634 23.25 -18.56 -12.10
N LYS A 635 22.99 -19.23 -10.98
CA LYS A 635 22.22 -20.47 -10.93
C LYS A 635 20.73 -20.21 -10.72
N GLN A 636 20.38 -19.34 -9.77
CA GLN A 636 19.00 -19.10 -9.39
C GLN A 636 18.36 -17.97 -10.22
N HIS A 637 17.07 -18.10 -10.53
CA HIS A 637 16.33 -17.07 -11.29
C HIS A 637 16.12 -15.78 -10.47
N LYS A 638 15.94 -15.90 -9.15
CA LYS A 638 15.69 -14.75 -8.25
C LYS A 638 16.88 -13.79 -8.22
N ASP A 639 18.07 -14.33 -8.07
CA ASP A 639 19.35 -13.61 -8.10
C ASP A 639 19.51 -12.75 -9.37
N LYS A 640 19.09 -13.29 -10.53
CA LYS A 640 19.16 -12.59 -11.83
C LYS A 640 18.25 -11.36 -11.81
N LEU A 641 17.00 -11.52 -11.34
CA LEU A 641 16.07 -10.39 -11.22
C LEU A 641 16.53 -9.35 -10.18
N GLN A 642 17.15 -9.79 -9.09
CA GLN A 642 17.72 -8.91 -8.08
C GLN A 642 18.82 -8.02 -8.68
N LEU A 643 19.77 -8.62 -9.40
CA LEU A 643 20.82 -7.89 -10.13
C LEU A 643 20.20 -6.93 -11.13
N SER A 644 19.16 -7.36 -11.85
CA SER A 644 18.51 -6.51 -12.85
C SER A 644 17.94 -5.23 -12.26
N GLY A 645 17.29 -5.32 -11.10
CA GLY A 645 16.80 -4.14 -10.38
C GLY A 645 17.95 -3.25 -9.89
N TYR A 646 19.05 -3.85 -9.41
CA TYR A 646 20.22 -3.08 -8.97
C TYR A 646 20.87 -2.29 -10.12
N LEU A 647 21.04 -2.91 -11.29
CA LEU A 647 21.58 -2.24 -12.48
C LEU A 647 20.63 -1.20 -13.07
N HIS A 648 19.32 -1.39 -12.89
CA HIS A 648 18.31 -0.37 -13.19
C HIS A 648 18.49 0.89 -12.35
N ASP A 649 18.67 0.72 -11.03
CA ASP A 649 18.82 1.83 -10.08
C ASP A 649 20.13 2.62 -10.32
N LEU A 650 21.20 1.94 -10.75
CA LEU A 650 22.46 2.57 -11.18
C LEU A 650 22.36 3.28 -12.55
N GLY A 651 21.27 3.08 -13.29
CA GLY A 651 21.07 3.65 -14.62
C GLY A 651 21.93 3.01 -15.71
N VAL A 652 22.44 1.79 -15.50
CA VAL A 652 23.18 1.02 -16.50
C VAL A 652 22.25 0.64 -17.66
N PHE A 653 21.03 0.21 -17.34
CA PHE A 653 19.94 -0.04 -18.28
C PHE A 653 18.59 0.23 -17.61
N LEU A 654 17.47 0.10 -18.33
CA LEU A 654 16.12 0.21 -17.74
C LEU A 654 15.40 -1.14 -17.76
N HIS A 655 14.85 -1.57 -16.62
CA HIS A 655 14.02 -2.77 -16.53
C HIS A 655 12.94 -2.62 -15.45
N PHE A 656 11.67 -2.67 -15.86
CA PHE A 656 10.52 -2.38 -15.00
C PHE A 656 9.79 -3.67 -14.61
N GLN A 657 10.25 -4.33 -13.55
CA GLN A 657 9.80 -5.67 -13.14
C GLN A 657 8.35 -5.70 -12.62
N ASP A 658 7.82 -4.57 -12.19
CA ASP A 658 6.48 -4.39 -11.63
C ASP A 658 5.40 -4.18 -12.72
N ASP A 659 5.79 -4.03 -13.98
CA ASP A 659 4.86 -3.84 -15.10
C ASP A 659 4.69 -5.11 -15.94
N ALA A 660 3.44 -5.51 -16.22
CA ALA A 660 3.15 -6.77 -16.89
C ALA A 660 3.75 -6.90 -18.30
N LEU A 661 3.88 -5.79 -19.03
CA LEU A 661 4.46 -5.76 -20.38
C LEU A 661 5.96 -5.49 -20.29
N LEU A 662 6.36 -4.44 -19.57
CA LEU A 662 7.76 -4.00 -19.56
C LEU A 662 8.69 -4.95 -18.80
N LYS A 663 8.18 -5.79 -17.90
CA LYS A 663 9.00 -6.83 -17.22
C LYS A 663 9.61 -7.84 -18.18
N LYS A 664 9.09 -7.94 -19.41
CA LYS A 664 9.60 -8.88 -20.42
C LYS A 664 10.77 -8.28 -21.23
N THR A 665 11.07 -7.00 -21.07
CA THR A 665 12.04 -6.27 -21.89
C THR A 665 13.03 -5.48 -21.06
N VAL A 666 14.31 -5.68 -21.32
CA VAL A 666 15.43 -4.94 -20.72
C VAL A 666 15.95 -3.94 -21.74
N ILE A 667 15.76 -2.64 -21.49
CA ILE A 667 16.23 -1.57 -22.36
C ILE A 667 17.69 -1.26 -22.03
N LEU A 668 18.61 -1.88 -22.76
CA LEU A 668 20.06 -1.77 -22.56
C LEU A 668 20.59 -0.35 -22.76
N LYS A 669 19.99 0.42 -23.68
CA LYS A 669 20.41 1.80 -23.97
C LYS A 669 19.35 2.80 -23.54
N PRO A 670 19.47 3.43 -22.36
CA PRO A 670 18.52 4.45 -21.91
C PRO A 670 18.30 5.59 -22.92
N LYS A 671 19.36 6.01 -23.64
CA LYS A 671 19.28 7.03 -24.70
C LYS A 671 18.22 6.67 -25.75
N TRP A 672 18.21 5.42 -26.23
CA TRP A 672 17.22 4.95 -27.22
C TRP A 672 15.79 5.08 -26.72
N GLY A 673 15.52 4.66 -25.48
CA GLY A 673 14.19 4.80 -24.88
C GLY A 673 13.75 6.25 -24.73
N THR A 674 14.66 7.13 -24.30
CA THR A 674 14.37 8.57 -24.18
C THR A 674 14.12 9.23 -25.53
N THR A 675 14.92 8.91 -26.54
CA THR A 675 14.76 9.43 -27.91
C THR A 675 13.40 9.07 -28.47
N ALA A 676 12.89 7.85 -28.24
CA ALA A 676 11.54 7.47 -28.65
C ALA A 676 10.46 8.40 -28.06
N VAL A 677 10.53 8.68 -26.75
CA VAL A 677 9.59 9.59 -26.08
C VAL A 677 9.67 10.99 -26.70
N TYR A 678 10.87 11.51 -26.94
CA TYR A 678 11.05 12.84 -27.54
C TYR A 678 10.50 12.92 -28.96
N LYS A 679 10.71 11.89 -29.80
CA LYS A 679 10.15 11.86 -31.16
C LYS A 679 8.63 12.05 -31.18
N LEU A 680 7.93 11.48 -30.20
CA LEU A 680 6.49 11.66 -30.07
C LEU A 680 6.13 13.08 -29.62
N LEU A 681 6.82 13.59 -28.60
CA LEU A 681 6.54 14.93 -28.05
C LEU A 681 6.88 16.06 -29.03
N ASP A 682 7.86 15.85 -29.90
CA ASP A 682 8.30 16.81 -30.92
C ASP A 682 7.53 16.66 -32.25
N SER A 683 6.58 15.73 -32.34
CA SER A 683 5.81 15.50 -33.57
C SER A 683 4.86 16.66 -33.82
N ASP A 684 5.05 17.38 -34.93
CA ASP A 684 4.14 18.46 -35.38
C ASP A 684 2.69 17.97 -35.52
N LYS A 685 2.50 16.71 -35.97
CA LYS A 685 1.18 16.07 -36.10
C LYS A 685 0.50 15.92 -34.74
N VAL A 686 1.22 15.45 -33.73
CA VAL A 686 0.68 15.26 -32.37
C VAL A 686 0.46 16.60 -31.68
N ALA A 687 1.40 17.54 -31.82
CA ALA A 687 1.28 18.89 -31.26
C ALA A 687 0.09 19.67 -31.86
N SER A 688 -0.08 19.63 -33.18
CA SER A 688 -1.23 20.27 -33.86
C SER A 688 -2.57 19.63 -33.50
N ASN A 689 -2.58 18.34 -33.17
CA ASN A 689 -3.73 17.63 -32.62
C ASN A 689 -3.87 17.76 -31.09
N LEU A 690 -3.24 18.76 -30.47
CA LEU A 690 -3.32 19.05 -29.04
C LEU A 690 -2.95 17.84 -28.17
N GLY A 691 -1.91 17.12 -28.54
CA GLY A 691 -1.42 15.95 -27.81
C GLY A 691 -2.20 14.66 -28.06
N ARG A 692 -3.19 14.65 -28.95
CA ARG A 692 -3.97 13.46 -29.30
C ARG A 692 -3.28 12.67 -30.41
N PHE A 693 -3.14 11.36 -30.23
CA PHE A 693 -2.51 10.47 -31.21
C PHE A 693 -3.08 9.05 -31.13
N THR A 694 -2.86 8.28 -32.19
CA THR A 694 -3.33 6.90 -32.35
C THR A 694 -2.17 5.93 -32.51
N LYS A 695 -2.45 4.61 -32.41
CA LYS A 695 -1.44 3.60 -32.76
C LYS A 695 -0.93 3.73 -34.21
N SER A 696 -1.75 4.23 -35.13
CA SER A 696 -1.32 4.47 -36.52
C SER A 696 -0.30 5.62 -36.59
N ASP A 697 -0.47 6.66 -35.78
CA ASP A 697 0.50 7.78 -35.74
C ASP A 697 1.85 7.32 -35.20
N LEU A 698 1.87 6.34 -34.28
CA LEU A 698 3.11 5.75 -33.77
C LEU A 698 3.90 5.03 -34.87
N GLN A 699 3.23 4.44 -35.87
CA GLN A 699 3.92 3.81 -37.00
C GLN A 699 4.67 4.83 -37.86
N ASP A 700 4.13 6.05 -37.99
CA ASP A 700 4.80 7.15 -38.70
C ASP A 700 5.96 7.74 -37.88
N ILE A 701 5.74 7.96 -36.58
CA ILE A 701 6.69 8.62 -35.66
C ILE A 701 7.88 7.70 -35.34
N TRP A 702 7.61 6.41 -35.13
CA TRP A 702 8.58 5.38 -34.81
C TRP A 702 8.75 4.42 -35.98
N CYS A 703 8.87 4.98 -37.19
CA CYS A 703 8.98 4.22 -38.44
C CYS A 703 10.36 3.57 -38.64
N GLU A 704 11.40 4.00 -37.91
CA GLU A 704 12.73 3.43 -38.08
C GLU A 704 12.79 1.98 -37.60
N GLU A 705 13.61 1.18 -38.27
CA GLU A 705 13.75 -0.26 -38.02
C GLU A 705 14.06 -0.58 -36.55
N GLU A 706 14.80 0.30 -35.86
CA GLU A 706 15.16 0.15 -34.45
C GLU A 706 13.98 0.31 -33.46
N TYR A 707 12.83 0.86 -33.87
CA TYR A 707 11.63 1.02 -33.03
C TYR A 707 10.45 0.15 -33.48
N MET A 708 10.48 -0.39 -34.69
CA MET A 708 9.35 -1.06 -35.35
C MET A 708 8.71 -2.18 -34.52
N LEU A 709 9.48 -2.91 -33.72
CA LEU A 709 9.01 -4.02 -32.88
C LEU A 709 8.70 -3.63 -31.43
N MET A 710 8.79 -2.34 -31.08
CA MET A 710 8.77 -1.86 -29.69
C MET A 710 7.70 -0.80 -29.41
N HIS A 711 6.75 -0.58 -30.34
CA HIS A 711 5.76 0.48 -30.20
C HIS A 711 4.90 0.33 -28.94
N ASP A 712 4.46 -0.89 -28.62
CA ASP A 712 3.60 -1.13 -27.46
C ASP A 712 4.38 -0.97 -26.14
N GLU A 713 5.63 -1.44 -26.08
CA GLU A 713 6.52 -1.25 -24.93
C GLU A 713 6.86 0.23 -24.71
N LEU A 714 7.19 0.98 -25.76
CA LEU A 714 7.51 2.40 -25.65
C LEU A 714 6.29 3.23 -25.26
N LEU A 715 5.11 2.89 -25.78
CA LEU A 715 3.86 3.51 -25.37
C LEU A 715 3.54 3.19 -23.90
N ARG A 716 3.72 1.93 -23.48
CA ARG A 716 3.53 1.53 -22.09
C ARG A 716 4.52 2.23 -21.16
N LEU A 717 5.76 2.41 -21.60
CA LEU A 717 6.78 3.18 -20.88
C LEU A 717 6.31 4.61 -20.63
N MET A 718 5.78 5.28 -21.66
CA MET A 718 5.21 6.62 -21.53
C MET A 718 4.03 6.66 -20.56
N CYS A 719 3.12 5.67 -20.62
CA CYS A 719 2.01 5.57 -19.67
C CYS A 719 2.48 5.33 -18.23
N LYS A 720 3.50 4.47 -18.03
CA LYS A 720 4.09 4.20 -16.72
C LYS A 720 4.70 5.46 -16.10
N PHE A 721 5.37 6.27 -16.92
CA PHE A 721 5.90 7.59 -16.51
C PHE A 721 4.83 8.69 -16.46
N ARG A 722 3.54 8.36 -16.59
CA ARG A 722 2.43 9.33 -16.54
C ARG A 722 2.60 10.48 -17.56
N LEU A 723 3.13 10.15 -18.74
CA LEU A 723 3.28 11.09 -19.86
C LEU A 723 2.13 11.00 -20.86
N ALA A 724 1.38 9.90 -20.85
CA ALA A 724 0.23 9.70 -21.72
C ALA A 724 -0.80 8.76 -21.08
N TYR A 725 -2.06 8.85 -21.50
CA TYR A 725 -3.12 7.91 -21.14
C TYR A 725 -3.93 7.49 -22.36
N GLU A 726 -4.53 6.30 -22.29
CA GLU A 726 -5.49 5.81 -23.28
C GLU A 726 -6.91 6.30 -22.94
N ILE A 727 -7.65 6.73 -23.95
CA ILE A 727 -9.03 7.20 -23.78
C ILE A 727 -9.94 5.97 -23.50
N PRO A 728 -10.64 5.90 -22.36
CA PRO A 728 -11.35 4.68 -21.94
C PRO A 728 -12.40 4.17 -22.94
N ASP A 729 -13.16 5.08 -23.55
CA ASP A 729 -14.24 4.75 -24.49
C ASP A 729 -13.80 4.80 -25.96
N ASN A 730 -12.50 4.92 -26.22
CA ASN A 730 -11.94 4.99 -27.57
C ASN A 730 -10.57 4.32 -27.63
N LEU A 731 -10.58 2.99 -27.56
CA LEU A 731 -9.37 2.15 -27.55
C LEU A 731 -8.43 2.47 -28.72
N GLY A 732 -7.13 2.45 -28.45
CA GLY A 732 -6.08 2.78 -29.42
C GLY A 732 -5.88 4.28 -29.67
N ASN A 733 -6.59 5.15 -28.94
CA ASN A 733 -6.43 6.60 -28.97
C ASN A 733 -5.89 7.09 -27.63
N TYR A 734 -4.89 7.96 -27.69
CA TYR A 734 -4.11 8.39 -26.55
C TYR A 734 -4.02 9.91 -26.49
N VAL A 735 -3.74 10.41 -25.29
CA VAL A 735 -3.50 11.84 -25.04
C VAL A 735 -2.21 12.00 -24.26
N ALA A 736 -1.33 12.88 -24.72
CA ALA A 736 -0.15 13.38 -24.03
C ALA A 736 -0.45 14.76 -23.41
N PRO A 737 -0.81 14.85 -22.10
CA PRO A 737 -1.37 16.07 -21.51
C PRO A 737 -0.47 17.31 -21.57
N GLN A 738 0.84 17.11 -21.61
CA GLN A 738 1.84 18.17 -21.76
C GLN A 738 1.74 18.96 -23.07
N LEU A 739 1.11 18.38 -24.10
CA LEU A 739 0.86 18.99 -25.41
C LEU A 739 -0.58 19.53 -25.56
N LEU A 740 -1.41 19.44 -24.52
CA LEU A 740 -2.75 20.03 -24.55
C LEU A 740 -2.67 21.56 -24.67
N SER A 741 -3.77 22.16 -25.11
CA SER A 741 -3.94 23.61 -25.15
C SER A 741 -3.75 24.22 -23.76
N ASN A 742 -3.15 25.41 -23.69
CA ASN A 742 -3.14 26.23 -22.48
C ASN A 742 -4.50 26.89 -22.21
N ASN A 743 -5.35 27.01 -23.23
CA ASN A 743 -6.63 27.68 -23.11
C ASN A 743 -7.65 26.74 -22.47
N GLN A 744 -8.26 27.21 -21.39
CA GLN A 744 -9.38 26.55 -20.73
C GLN A 744 -10.57 26.47 -21.69
N PRO A 745 -11.17 25.28 -21.90
CA PRO A 745 -12.37 25.13 -22.73
C PRO A 745 -13.59 25.75 -22.05
N GLU A 746 -14.62 26.08 -22.84
CA GLU A 746 -15.92 26.48 -22.29
C GLU A 746 -16.68 25.27 -21.74
N TYR A 747 -17.19 25.37 -20.52
CA TYR A 747 -18.04 24.36 -19.88
C TYR A 747 -19.01 25.00 -18.88
N ASN A 748 -20.10 24.30 -18.60
CA ASN A 748 -21.12 24.76 -17.65
C ASN A 748 -20.73 24.36 -16.23
N TRP A 749 -20.61 25.36 -15.34
CA TRP A 749 -20.30 25.16 -13.93
C TRP A 749 -21.27 25.93 -13.03
N ASP A 750 -21.81 25.26 -11.99
CA ASP A 750 -22.61 25.93 -10.97
C ASP A 750 -21.69 26.55 -9.90
N GLY A 751 -21.71 27.87 -9.79
CA GLY A 751 -20.91 28.62 -8.82
C GLY A 751 -21.36 28.43 -7.36
N LYS A 752 -22.57 27.91 -7.11
CA LYS A 752 -23.15 27.84 -5.76
C LYS A 752 -22.93 26.48 -5.08
N GLY A 753 -22.83 26.51 -3.74
CA GLY A 753 -22.78 25.29 -2.92
C GLY A 753 -21.53 24.41 -3.13
N ASN A 754 -20.47 24.98 -3.71
CA ASN A 754 -19.21 24.29 -3.98
C ASN A 754 -18.45 23.95 -2.69
N LEU A 755 -17.82 22.77 -2.64
CA LEU A 755 -16.68 22.55 -1.75
C LEU A 755 -15.42 23.08 -2.44
N ILE A 756 -14.63 23.87 -1.73
CA ILE A 756 -13.41 24.49 -2.27
C ILE A 756 -12.24 24.04 -1.41
N LEU A 757 -11.12 23.68 -2.04
CA LEU A 757 -9.85 23.45 -1.37
C LEU A 757 -8.72 23.99 -2.25
N ARG A 758 -7.66 24.52 -1.63
CA ARG A 758 -6.48 24.98 -2.36
C ARG A 758 -5.22 24.32 -1.81
N TYR A 759 -4.27 24.04 -2.69
CA TYR A 759 -2.90 23.72 -2.33
C TYR A 759 -2.03 24.90 -2.67
N THR A 760 -1.17 25.33 -1.76
CA THR A 760 -0.13 26.33 -2.05
C THR A 760 1.25 25.73 -1.85
N TYR A 761 2.22 26.15 -2.66
CA TYR A 761 3.57 25.59 -2.65
C TYR A 761 4.62 26.65 -2.40
N THR A 762 5.63 26.32 -1.58
CA THR A 762 6.84 27.14 -1.50
C THR A 762 7.56 27.15 -2.85
N PHE A 763 7.68 25.97 -3.47
CA PHE A 763 8.16 25.79 -4.84
C PHE A 763 7.29 24.73 -5.52
N MET A 764 6.77 25.03 -6.70
CA MET A 764 5.87 24.15 -7.45
C MET A 764 6.62 23.51 -8.63
N PRO A 765 6.93 22.20 -8.60
CA PRO A 765 7.55 21.55 -9.75
C PRO A 765 6.57 21.51 -10.93
N LYS A 766 7.09 21.69 -12.15
CA LYS A 766 6.28 21.57 -13.38
C LYS A 766 5.77 20.14 -13.52
N GLY A 767 4.50 19.99 -13.90
CA GLY A 767 3.92 18.71 -14.32
C GLY A 767 3.01 18.00 -13.30
N ILE A 768 2.75 18.59 -12.12
CA ILE A 768 1.83 17.99 -11.12
C ILE A 768 0.43 17.77 -11.74
N ILE A 769 -0.15 18.78 -12.39
CA ILE A 769 -1.49 18.65 -12.99
C ILE A 769 -1.50 17.73 -14.20
N THR A 770 -0.48 17.72 -15.05
CA THR A 770 -0.43 16.77 -16.17
C THR A 770 -0.37 15.32 -15.69
N GLN A 771 0.37 15.04 -14.61
CA GLN A 771 0.37 13.70 -13.99
C GLN A 771 -0.98 13.37 -13.35
N PHE A 772 -1.60 14.34 -12.66
CA PHE A 772 -2.92 14.17 -12.07
C PHE A 772 -3.99 13.86 -13.13
N ILE A 773 -3.95 14.54 -14.28
CA ILE A 773 -4.81 14.26 -15.43
C ILE A 773 -4.65 12.82 -15.90
N VAL A 774 -3.41 12.32 -16.02
CA VAL A 774 -3.16 10.93 -16.41
C VAL A 774 -3.74 9.95 -15.40
N VAL A 775 -3.59 10.20 -14.10
CA VAL A 775 -4.11 9.28 -13.07
C VAL A 775 -5.64 9.29 -13.02
N MET A 776 -6.27 10.46 -13.19
CA MET A 776 -7.71 10.65 -13.10
C MET A 776 -8.45 10.57 -14.43
N HIS A 777 -7.78 10.16 -15.52
CA HIS A 777 -8.29 10.25 -16.88
C HIS A 777 -9.67 9.60 -17.09
N ARG A 778 -9.95 8.50 -16.37
CA ARG A 778 -11.24 7.79 -16.45
C ARG A 778 -12.44 8.62 -16.02
N LEU A 779 -12.22 9.64 -15.19
CA LEU A 779 -13.28 10.49 -14.68
C LEU A 779 -13.41 11.80 -15.47
N ILE A 780 -12.58 12.06 -16.49
CA ILE A 780 -12.65 13.30 -17.27
C ILE A 780 -14.03 13.43 -17.92
N HIS A 781 -14.70 14.57 -17.68
CA HIS A 781 -16.04 14.80 -18.18
C HIS A 781 -16.04 14.76 -19.71
N GLN A 782 -16.78 13.79 -20.25
CA GLN A 782 -16.93 13.54 -21.68
C GLN A 782 -15.60 13.32 -22.44
N GLN A 783 -14.49 13.09 -21.74
CA GLN A 783 -13.13 13.01 -22.33
C GLN A 783 -12.73 14.24 -23.16
N LYS A 784 -13.37 15.39 -22.90
CA LYS A 784 -13.21 16.65 -23.65
C LYS A 784 -12.80 17.83 -22.78
N GLU A 785 -13.29 17.90 -21.54
CA GLU A 785 -13.05 19.04 -20.63
C GLU A 785 -11.70 18.90 -19.89
N VAL A 786 -10.61 18.93 -20.66
CA VAL A 786 -9.23 18.81 -20.17
C VAL A 786 -8.29 19.70 -20.98
N TRP A 787 -7.40 20.40 -20.29
CA TRP A 787 -6.38 21.28 -20.88
C TRP A 787 -5.09 21.20 -20.07
N LYS A 788 -4.02 21.86 -20.51
CA LYS A 788 -2.68 21.66 -19.92
C LYS A 788 -2.61 21.94 -18.42
N THR A 789 -3.38 22.93 -17.96
CA THR A 789 -3.36 23.43 -16.58
C THR A 789 -4.62 23.09 -15.79
N GLY A 790 -5.49 22.19 -16.30
CA GLY A 790 -6.69 21.83 -15.54
C GLY A 790 -7.60 20.82 -16.20
N VAL A 791 -8.58 20.36 -15.43
CA VAL A 791 -9.48 19.28 -15.82
C VAL A 791 -10.82 19.35 -15.09
N ILE A 792 -11.89 18.96 -15.78
CA ILE A 792 -13.20 18.68 -15.18
C ILE A 792 -13.40 17.18 -15.08
N LEU A 793 -13.71 16.71 -13.88
CA LEU A 793 -14.00 15.32 -13.57
C LEU A 793 -15.50 15.17 -13.25
N SER A 794 -16.09 14.02 -13.57
CA SER A 794 -17.48 13.71 -13.25
C SER A 794 -17.66 12.28 -12.77
N LYS A 795 -18.41 12.11 -11.68
CA LYS A 795 -18.80 10.81 -11.10
C LYS A 795 -20.13 10.97 -10.34
N ASP A 796 -21.10 10.07 -10.56
CA ASP A 796 -22.37 9.99 -9.81
C ASP A 796 -23.06 11.36 -9.60
N ASP A 797 -23.38 12.07 -10.69
CA ASP A 797 -23.99 13.43 -10.68
C ASP A 797 -23.20 14.49 -9.91
N THR A 798 -21.91 14.26 -9.69
CA THR A 798 -20.98 15.16 -8.99
C THR A 798 -19.86 15.53 -9.95
N LYS A 799 -19.49 16.81 -9.98
CA LYS A 799 -18.40 17.33 -10.82
C LYS A 799 -17.30 17.95 -9.95
N ALA A 800 -16.05 17.75 -10.35
CA ALA A 800 -14.89 18.39 -9.75
C ALA A 800 -14.10 19.16 -10.80
N GLU A 801 -13.76 20.41 -10.50
CA GLU A 801 -12.87 21.25 -11.29
C GLU A 801 -11.53 21.34 -10.55
N VAL A 802 -10.44 21.03 -11.25
CA VAL A 802 -9.08 21.10 -10.70
C VAL A 802 -8.23 21.96 -11.64
N ILE A 803 -7.69 23.07 -11.13
CA ILE A 803 -6.94 24.06 -11.93
C ILE A 803 -5.61 24.41 -11.27
N GLU A 804 -4.54 24.42 -12.07
CA GLU A 804 -3.23 24.94 -11.74
C GLU A 804 -3.15 26.44 -12.04
N TYR A 805 -2.76 27.21 -11.03
CA TYR A 805 -2.32 28.59 -11.16
C TYR A 805 -0.82 28.66 -10.89
N TYR A 806 0.00 28.26 -11.87
CA TYR A 806 1.45 28.11 -11.70
C TYR A 806 2.13 29.40 -11.20
N GLY A 807 1.75 30.57 -11.72
CA GLY A 807 2.28 31.87 -11.27
C GLY A 807 1.95 32.22 -9.81
N LYS A 808 0.88 31.63 -9.26
CA LYS A 808 0.50 31.75 -7.85
C LYS A 808 1.03 30.58 -7.00
N ARG A 809 1.68 29.59 -7.62
CA ARG A 809 2.08 28.33 -6.98
C ARG A 809 0.89 27.72 -6.24
N GLU A 810 -0.24 27.61 -6.93
CA GLU A 810 -1.50 27.16 -6.35
C GLU A 810 -2.18 26.10 -7.24
N ILE A 811 -2.79 25.08 -6.62
CA ILE A 811 -3.81 24.24 -7.27
C ILE A 811 -5.13 24.48 -6.56
N GLN A 812 -6.15 24.88 -7.31
CA GLN A 812 -7.51 25.06 -6.79
C GLN A 812 -8.39 23.89 -7.19
N ILE A 813 -9.18 23.39 -6.23
CA ILE A 813 -10.17 22.35 -6.43
C ILE A 813 -11.54 22.92 -6.05
N ARG A 814 -12.53 22.73 -6.91
CA ARG A 814 -13.94 23.01 -6.64
C ARG A 814 -14.78 21.78 -6.94
N VAL A 815 -15.70 21.42 -6.04
CA VAL A 815 -16.57 20.24 -6.24
C VAL A 815 -18.04 20.62 -5.99
N THR A 816 -18.88 20.29 -6.96
CA THR A 816 -20.33 20.49 -6.91
C THR A 816 -21.08 19.17 -7.12
N GLY A 817 -22.31 19.09 -6.63
CA GLY A 817 -23.18 17.93 -6.76
C GLY A 817 -23.42 17.18 -5.45
N LYS A 818 -24.20 16.09 -5.55
CA LYS A 818 -24.77 15.39 -4.40
C LYS A 818 -23.72 14.71 -3.51
N TYR A 819 -22.67 14.15 -4.11
CA TYR A 819 -21.63 13.39 -3.42
C TYR A 819 -20.28 14.14 -3.42
N LYS A 820 -20.33 15.48 -3.31
CA LYS A 820 -19.17 16.37 -3.40
C LYS A 820 -18.04 16.03 -2.42
N ARG A 821 -18.35 15.53 -1.21
CA ARG A 821 -17.32 15.12 -0.23
C ARG A 821 -16.53 13.88 -0.68
N ASP A 822 -17.21 12.89 -1.27
CA ASP A 822 -16.58 11.65 -1.73
C ASP A 822 -15.65 11.92 -2.91
N LEU A 823 -16.13 12.71 -3.89
CA LEU A 823 -15.29 13.09 -5.04
C LEU A 823 -14.12 13.99 -4.62
N MET A 824 -14.32 14.94 -3.69
CA MET A 824 -13.24 15.75 -3.11
C MET A 824 -12.18 14.85 -2.45
N THR A 825 -12.59 13.85 -1.67
CA THR A 825 -11.67 12.92 -1.00
C THR A 825 -10.83 12.14 -2.01
N ASN A 826 -11.44 11.65 -3.11
CA ASN A 826 -10.70 10.96 -4.17
C ASN A 826 -9.68 11.87 -4.88
N VAL A 827 -10.06 13.13 -5.16
CA VAL A 827 -9.15 14.12 -5.76
C VAL A 827 -7.98 14.44 -4.83
N ILE A 828 -8.25 14.66 -3.55
CA ILE A 828 -7.22 14.91 -2.52
C ILE A 828 -6.26 13.73 -2.43
N TYR A 829 -6.79 12.50 -2.34
CA TYR A 829 -5.99 11.29 -2.21
C TYR A 829 -4.98 11.13 -3.34
N GLU A 830 -5.41 11.28 -4.60
CA GLU A 830 -4.49 11.14 -5.74
C GLU A 830 -3.49 12.31 -5.86
N LEU A 831 -3.88 13.53 -5.48
CA LEU A 831 -2.93 14.66 -5.42
C LEU A 831 -1.88 14.44 -4.33
N ASP A 832 -2.29 14.08 -3.12
CA ASP A 832 -1.37 13.79 -2.01
C ASP A 832 -0.43 12.63 -2.36
N LYS A 833 -0.92 11.60 -3.05
CA LYS A 833 -0.08 10.52 -3.57
C LYS A 833 0.97 11.02 -4.55
N ILE A 834 0.61 11.94 -5.45
CA ILE A 834 1.58 12.60 -6.33
C ILE A 834 2.58 13.43 -5.50
N HIS A 835 2.13 14.21 -4.52
CA HIS A 835 3.02 14.98 -3.64
C HIS A 835 3.99 14.10 -2.86
N SER A 836 3.54 12.96 -2.35
CA SER A 836 4.36 12.01 -1.59
C SER A 836 5.51 11.41 -2.41
N SER A 837 5.39 11.41 -3.74
CA SER A 837 6.50 11.01 -4.63
C SER A 837 7.67 12.01 -4.62
N TYR A 838 7.46 13.24 -4.14
CA TYR A 838 8.48 14.27 -3.95
C TYR A 838 8.85 14.39 -2.47
N LYS A 839 9.95 13.76 -2.04
CA LYS A 839 10.31 13.65 -0.61
C LYS A 839 10.41 14.97 0.17
N LYS A 840 10.90 16.04 -0.45
CA LYS A 840 11.14 17.35 0.20
C LYS A 840 10.13 18.43 -0.23
N LEU A 841 9.00 18.04 -0.86
CA LEU A 841 8.00 19.00 -1.33
C LEU A 841 7.29 19.68 -0.16
N LYS A 842 7.38 21.02 -0.12
CA LYS A 842 6.72 21.85 0.89
C LYS A 842 5.45 22.46 0.31
N TYR A 843 4.32 22.02 0.83
CA TYR A 843 3.00 22.51 0.43
C TYR A 843 2.07 22.63 1.64
N GLU A 844 1.08 23.50 1.53
CA GLU A 844 0.03 23.68 2.53
C GLU A 844 -1.34 23.48 1.90
N LYS A 845 -2.22 22.77 2.61
CA LYS A 845 -3.63 22.66 2.25
C LYS A 845 -4.39 23.81 2.90
N LEU A 846 -5.17 24.52 2.11
CA LEU A 846 -5.96 25.66 2.54
C LEU A 846 -7.44 25.32 2.51
N ILE A 847 -8.09 25.48 3.67
CA ILE A 847 -9.50 25.21 3.90
C ILE A 847 -10.26 26.54 3.94
N PRO A 848 -11.35 26.70 3.17
CA PRO A 848 -12.14 27.91 3.17
C PRO A 848 -12.90 28.05 4.49
N CYS A 849 -13.11 29.30 4.92
CA CYS A 849 -13.99 29.63 6.01
C CYS A 849 -15.45 29.33 5.62
N ASN A 850 -16.22 28.75 6.54
CA ASN A 850 -17.64 28.45 6.35
C ASN A 850 -18.57 29.49 7.01
N CYS A 851 -18.06 30.65 7.43
CA CYS A 851 -18.90 31.72 7.99
C CYS A 851 -19.90 32.25 6.94
N PRO A 852 -20.98 32.96 7.36
CA PRO A 852 -21.99 33.47 6.42
C PRO A 852 -21.42 34.37 5.30
N LEU A 853 -20.32 35.08 5.54
CA LEU A 853 -19.64 35.93 4.54
C LEU A 853 -18.76 35.13 3.56
N CYS A 854 -18.43 33.88 3.89
CA CYS A 854 -17.53 33.04 3.11
C CYS A 854 -18.24 31.85 2.45
N TYR A 855 -19.30 31.31 3.05
CA TYR A 855 -19.98 30.08 2.61
C TYR A 855 -20.48 30.11 1.15
N GLU A 856 -20.97 31.26 0.67
CA GLU A 856 -21.38 31.44 -0.74
C GLU A 856 -20.45 32.38 -1.53
N SER A 857 -19.31 32.76 -0.97
CA SER A 857 -18.40 33.69 -1.61
C SER A 857 -17.48 32.98 -2.60
N GLU A 858 -17.25 33.58 -3.76
CA GLU A 858 -16.21 33.14 -4.71
C GLU A 858 -14.77 33.37 -4.17
N SER A 859 -14.64 34.22 -3.14
CA SER A 859 -13.39 34.56 -2.47
C SER A 859 -13.52 34.40 -0.94
N PRO A 860 -13.67 33.16 -0.43
CA PRO A 860 -13.70 32.93 1.01
C PRO A 860 -12.34 33.24 1.62
N HIS A 861 -12.32 33.54 2.92
CA HIS A 861 -11.07 33.54 3.69
C HIS A 861 -10.57 32.09 3.83
N PHE A 862 -9.26 31.86 3.84
CA PHE A 862 -8.68 30.52 3.89
C PHE A 862 -7.78 30.35 5.11
N TYR A 863 -7.76 29.13 5.65
CA TYR A 863 -6.90 28.74 6.76
C TYR A 863 -6.00 27.58 6.36
N GLU A 864 -4.78 27.58 6.88
CA GLU A 864 -3.88 26.42 6.80
C GLU A 864 -4.48 25.22 7.56
N TYR A 865 -4.68 24.11 6.86
CA TYR A 865 -5.21 22.87 7.42
C TYR A 865 -4.35 22.37 8.60
N ASN A 866 -3.01 22.47 8.50
CA ASN A 866 -2.10 22.07 9.57
C ASN A 866 -2.26 22.94 10.84
N LEU A 867 -2.57 24.23 10.68
CA LEU A 867 -2.91 25.10 11.80
C LEU A 867 -4.23 24.68 12.45
N LEU A 868 -5.26 24.42 11.64
CA LEU A 868 -6.55 23.93 12.09
C LEU A 868 -6.40 22.60 12.87
N LYS A 869 -5.68 21.63 12.30
CA LYS A 869 -5.39 20.32 12.92
C LYS A 869 -4.67 20.47 14.26
N ARG A 870 -3.64 21.32 14.35
CA ARG A 870 -2.93 21.60 15.63
C ARG A 870 -3.84 22.23 16.68
N LYS A 871 -4.61 23.25 16.31
CA LYS A 871 -5.56 23.90 17.23
C LYS A 871 -6.64 22.92 17.69
N TYR A 872 -7.16 22.10 16.79
CA TYR A 872 -8.11 21.04 17.10
C TYR A 872 -7.51 19.97 18.01
N TYR A 873 -6.26 19.56 17.78
CA TYR A 873 -5.56 18.60 18.65
C TYR A 873 -5.45 19.09 20.10
N HIS A 874 -5.15 20.38 20.31
CA HIS A 874 -4.98 20.94 21.65
C HIS A 874 -6.30 21.31 22.37
N LYS A 875 -7.32 21.74 21.64
CA LYS A 875 -8.58 22.27 22.21
C LYS A 875 -9.83 21.44 21.86
N GLY A 876 -9.68 20.38 21.08
CA GLY A 876 -10.76 19.52 20.59
C GLY A 876 -11.88 20.32 19.92
N ASN A 877 -13.12 19.89 20.17
CA ASN A 877 -14.34 20.55 19.66
C ASN A 877 -14.62 21.96 20.21
N GLN A 878 -13.81 22.48 21.15
CA GLN A 878 -13.89 23.87 21.59
C GLN A 878 -12.96 24.80 20.80
N ALA A 879 -12.16 24.26 19.88
CA ALA A 879 -11.28 25.07 19.05
C ALA A 879 -12.10 25.94 18.08
N THR A 880 -12.06 27.26 18.28
CA THR A 880 -12.56 28.25 17.33
C THR A 880 -11.40 28.99 16.66
N ILE A 881 -11.69 29.57 15.50
CA ILE A 881 -10.79 30.48 14.80
C ILE A 881 -11.59 31.63 14.21
N GLU A 882 -11.02 32.83 14.26
CA GLU A 882 -11.64 34.04 13.74
C GLU A 882 -11.51 34.12 12.22
N CYS A 883 -12.56 34.56 11.54
CA CYS A 883 -12.57 34.82 10.10
C CYS A 883 -11.89 36.15 9.81
N GLY A 884 -10.76 36.15 9.10
CA GLY A 884 -10.05 37.38 8.71
C GLY A 884 -10.74 38.20 7.60
N LYS A 885 -12.06 38.12 7.45
CA LYS A 885 -12.82 38.82 6.41
C LYS A 885 -13.66 39.92 7.05
N GLU A 886 -13.42 41.17 6.64
CA GLU A 886 -14.18 42.34 7.07
C GLU A 886 -15.67 42.24 6.65
N PRO A 887 -16.61 42.82 7.42
CA PRO A 887 -16.41 43.68 8.59
C PRO A 887 -16.52 42.99 9.98
N ASP A 888 -17.10 41.79 10.04
CA ASP A 888 -17.59 41.22 11.33
C ASP A 888 -16.68 40.19 11.99
N TYR A 889 -15.58 39.79 11.34
CA TYR A 889 -14.57 38.87 11.88
C TYR A 889 -15.13 37.65 12.65
N ASN A 890 -16.10 36.95 12.05
CA ASN A 890 -16.85 35.88 12.74
C ASN A 890 -15.96 34.77 13.30
N GLU A 891 -16.18 34.34 14.55
CA GLU A 891 -15.61 33.10 15.07
C GLU A 891 -16.31 31.87 14.44
N VAL A 892 -15.52 30.96 13.89
CA VAL A 892 -15.98 29.70 13.32
C VAL A 892 -15.35 28.52 14.07
N LYS A 893 -16.09 27.42 14.19
CA LYS A 893 -15.57 26.21 14.82
C LYS A 893 -14.66 25.47 13.85
N ILE A 894 -13.49 25.08 14.35
CA ILE A 894 -12.50 24.37 13.54
C ILE A 894 -12.98 22.99 13.10
N SER A 895 -13.75 22.27 13.93
CA SER A 895 -14.32 20.98 13.54
C SER A 895 -15.26 21.11 12.33
N GLU A 896 -16.12 22.12 12.33
CA GLU A 896 -17.05 22.37 11.21
C GLU A 896 -16.28 22.69 9.92
N LEU A 897 -15.19 23.47 10.00
CA LEU A 897 -14.33 23.75 8.83
C LEU A 897 -13.70 22.47 8.24
N ILE A 898 -13.18 21.59 9.09
CA ILE A 898 -12.53 20.35 8.66
C ILE A 898 -13.59 19.39 8.10
N ASP A 899 -14.63 19.10 8.86
CA ASP A 899 -15.68 18.13 8.51
C ASP A 899 -16.47 18.54 7.26
N ASP A 900 -16.64 19.83 7.02
CA ASP A 900 -17.35 20.32 5.84
C ASP A 900 -16.56 20.12 4.55
N THR A 901 -15.22 20.14 4.63
CA THR A 901 -14.34 20.22 3.46
C THR A 901 -13.59 18.93 3.17
N VAL A 902 -13.15 18.21 4.20
CA VAL A 902 -12.35 16.98 4.10
C VAL A 902 -12.97 15.92 5.00
N TYR A 903 -13.41 14.80 4.43
CA TYR A 903 -13.80 13.65 5.24
C TYR A 903 -12.51 12.95 5.69
N ASP A 904 -12.15 13.16 6.95
CA ASP A 904 -10.92 12.63 7.52
C ASP A 904 -11.06 11.13 7.89
N SER A 905 -11.44 10.32 6.91
CA SER A 905 -11.33 8.86 7.00
C SER A 905 -9.87 8.40 7.12
N TYR A 906 -8.91 9.27 6.79
CA TYR A 906 -7.47 9.02 6.80
C TYR A 906 -6.69 9.70 7.95
N ASN A 907 -7.34 10.38 8.91
CA ASN A 907 -6.70 10.70 10.21
C ASN A 907 -6.82 9.60 11.27
N ILE A 908 -7.29 8.44 10.84
CA ILE A 908 -6.74 7.23 11.43
C ILE A 908 -5.32 7.10 10.79
N GLN A 909 -5.13 7.16 9.46
CA GLN A 909 -3.87 6.82 8.77
C GLN A 909 -2.59 7.71 8.81
N GLU A 910 -2.64 9.01 9.11
CA GLU A 910 -1.40 9.82 9.27
C GLU A 910 -1.35 10.60 10.60
N LYS A 911 -1.10 9.84 11.68
CA LYS A 911 -0.08 10.22 12.69
C LYS A 911 1.30 10.06 12.00
N PRO A 912 2.40 10.70 12.46
CA PRO A 912 3.73 10.41 11.90
C PRO A 912 3.88 8.91 11.72
N GLU A 913 4.31 8.47 10.54
CA GLU A 913 4.68 7.08 10.28
C GLU A 913 5.51 6.57 11.48
N ASN A 914 4.84 5.75 12.30
CA ASN A 914 5.29 5.02 13.50
C ASN A 914 4.19 4.83 14.56
N ILE A 915 2.90 5.09 14.26
CA ILE A 915 1.83 4.63 15.18
C ILE A 915 0.65 4.05 14.40
N ARG A 916 0.83 2.82 13.90
CA ARG A 916 -0.21 1.85 13.49
C ARG A 916 0.38 0.47 13.69
N GLU A 917 -0.17 -0.43 14.50
CA GLU A 917 -1.58 -0.74 14.75
C GLU A 917 -1.80 -1.07 16.24
N LYS A 918 -3.05 -0.91 16.75
CA LYS A 918 -3.48 -1.67 17.94
C LYS A 918 -3.46 -3.16 17.57
N PRO A 919 -3.08 -4.09 18.47
CA PRO A 919 -3.14 -5.52 18.22
C PRO A 919 -4.59 -6.00 18.22
N LEU A 920 -5.26 -5.89 17.07
CA LEU A 920 -6.45 -6.68 16.73
C LEU A 920 -6.12 -7.77 15.68
N LEU A 921 -4.82 -7.98 15.42
CA LEU A 921 -4.27 -9.01 14.56
C LEU A 921 -3.78 -10.26 15.33
N ALA A 922 -3.55 -10.18 16.65
CA ALA A 922 -3.09 -11.33 17.43
C ALA A 922 -4.17 -12.41 17.65
N GLU A 923 -5.46 -12.06 17.77
CA GLU A 923 -6.54 -13.07 17.86
C GLU A 923 -7.00 -13.62 16.50
N LYS A 924 -6.71 -12.93 15.39
CA LYS A 924 -7.01 -13.42 14.04
C LYS A 924 -5.92 -14.37 13.52
N ASP A 925 -4.67 -14.18 13.92
CA ASP A 925 -3.56 -15.05 13.54
C ASP A 925 -3.53 -16.39 14.30
N ASP A 926 -4.10 -16.51 15.49
CA ASP A 926 -4.21 -17.82 16.17
C ASP A 926 -5.27 -18.74 15.52
N ARG A 927 -6.33 -18.17 14.92
CA ARG A 927 -7.30 -18.94 14.12
C ARG A 927 -6.76 -19.33 12.74
N ILE A 928 -5.94 -18.48 12.13
CA ILE A 928 -5.27 -18.78 10.85
C ILE A 928 -4.09 -19.75 11.09
N ARG A 929 -3.28 -19.59 12.15
CA ARG A 929 -2.24 -20.57 12.55
C ARG A 929 -2.83 -21.89 13.03
N SER A 930 -4.02 -21.93 13.62
CA SER A 930 -4.71 -23.19 13.92
C SER A 930 -5.22 -23.90 12.64
N LEU A 931 -5.56 -23.15 11.57
CA LEU A 931 -5.95 -23.70 10.28
C LEU A 931 -4.73 -24.09 9.43
N GLU A 932 -3.64 -23.34 9.50
CA GLU A 932 -2.36 -23.64 8.83
C GLU A 932 -1.61 -24.78 9.52
N ASN A 933 -1.65 -24.89 10.86
CA ASN A 933 -1.14 -26.07 11.56
C ASN A 933 -1.99 -27.32 11.28
N MET A 934 -3.29 -27.21 10.98
CA MET A 934 -4.08 -28.35 10.47
C MET A 934 -3.68 -28.76 9.04
N VAL A 935 -3.23 -27.81 8.20
CA VAL A 935 -2.75 -28.09 6.83
C VAL A 935 -1.30 -28.60 6.80
N VAL A 936 -0.44 -28.15 7.72
CA VAL A 936 0.96 -28.63 7.83
C VAL A 936 1.05 -30.01 8.51
N THR A 937 0.10 -30.36 9.38
CA THR A 937 0.05 -31.72 9.98
C THR A 937 -0.43 -32.80 8.98
N ALA A 938 -0.90 -32.42 7.79
CA ALA A 938 -1.25 -33.37 6.72
C ALA A 938 -0.08 -33.74 5.78
N ILE A 939 1.09 -33.08 5.90
CA ILE A 939 2.23 -33.24 4.96
C ILE A 939 3.53 -33.73 5.64
N GLN A 940 3.49 -34.17 6.90
CA GLN A 940 4.64 -34.88 7.51
C GLN A 940 4.25 -36.26 8.04
N ARG A 941 4.41 -37.29 7.20
CA ARG A 941 4.79 -38.63 7.67
C ARG A 941 6.12 -39.03 7.01
N PRO A 942 7.13 -39.44 7.79
CA PRO A 942 8.42 -39.87 7.27
C PRO A 942 8.34 -41.28 6.68
N SER A 943 9.08 -41.47 5.59
CA SER A 943 9.39 -42.76 4.98
C SER A 943 9.97 -43.75 5.99
N ILE A 944 9.50 -45.00 5.93
CA ILE A 944 10.23 -46.17 6.44
C ILE A 944 10.57 -47.04 5.22
N CYS A 945 11.86 -47.19 4.94
CA CYS A 945 12.43 -48.21 4.06
C CYS A 945 12.73 -49.48 4.88
N ALA A 946 12.44 -50.67 4.33
CA ALA A 946 13.34 -51.83 4.26
C ALA A 946 12.65 -53.10 3.71
N GLU A 947 13.12 -53.53 2.54
CA GLU A 947 13.50 -54.90 2.10
C GLU A 947 12.73 -56.15 2.61
N THR A 948 12.21 -56.98 1.70
CA THR A 948 12.83 -58.26 1.21
C THR A 948 11.81 -59.27 0.62
N TYR A 949 12.13 -59.74 -0.60
CA TYR A 949 12.01 -61.07 -1.22
C TYR A 949 10.85 -62.08 -0.99
N ASN A 950 10.58 -62.78 -2.12
CA ASN A 950 9.99 -64.12 -2.34
C ASN A 950 8.45 -64.25 -2.38
N SER A 951 7.80 -65.11 -3.17
CA SER A 951 8.06 -65.91 -4.38
C SER A 951 6.86 -66.86 -4.52
N GLN A 952 6.46 -67.23 -5.75
CA GLN A 952 5.59 -68.39 -6.10
C GLN A 952 4.11 -68.32 -5.66
N GLY A 953 3.11 -68.79 -6.41
CA GLY A 953 3.08 -69.50 -7.70
C GLY A 953 1.62 -69.86 -8.07
N ASP A 954 1.41 -69.98 -9.38
CA ASP A 954 0.62 -71.00 -10.08
C ASP A 954 -0.92 -71.07 -10.12
N THR A 955 -1.40 -70.95 -11.39
CA THR A 955 -2.33 -71.85 -12.13
C THR A 955 -3.83 -71.77 -11.84
N MET A 956 -4.76 -72.03 -12.76
CA MET A 956 -4.89 -72.11 -14.23
C MET A 956 -6.40 -72.31 -14.48
N SER A 957 -6.91 -71.91 -15.65
CA SER A 957 -7.86 -72.64 -16.52
C SER A 957 -8.77 -71.66 -17.28
N ASP A 958 -9.25 -71.90 -18.49
CA ASP A 958 -8.82 -72.63 -19.69
C ASP A 958 -9.90 -72.32 -20.77
N LYS A 959 -9.54 -72.52 -22.05
CA LYS A 959 -10.40 -72.77 -23.23
C LYS A 959 -10.78 -71.65 -24.25
N SER A 960 -10.17 -71.88 -25.43
CA SER A 960 -10.76 -72.14 -26.77
C SER A 960 -10.93 -71.00 -27.79
N ASP A 961 -9.91 -70.82 -28.63
CA ASP A 961 -9.78 -71.18 -30.06
C ASP A 961 -10.82 -70.82 -31.15
N THR A 962 -10.22 -70.44 -32.30
CA THR A 962 -10.60 -70.58 -33.74
C THR A 962 -11.15 -69.40 -34.55
N THR A 963 -10.90 -69.50 -35.86
CA THR A 963 -10.38 -68.50 -36.81
C THR A 963 -11.19 -68.47 -38.14
N TYR A 964 -10.91 -67.43 -38.94
CA TYR A 964 -10.89 -67.32 -40.43
C TYR A 964 -11.94 -66.50 -41.22
N ASN A 965 -11.38 -65.47 -41.88
CA ASN A 965 -11.64 -64.72 -43.15
C ASN A 965 -12.78 -65.08 -44.11
N LEU A 966 -13.25 -64.06 -44.86
CA LEU A 966 -13.28 -64.01 -46.35
C LEU A 966 -13.61 -62.60 -46.94
N ASN A 967 -13.18 -62.38 -48.18
CA ASN A 967 -12.95 -61.14 -48.95
C ASN A 967 -14.18 -60.43 -49.60
N GLN A 968 -13.98 -59.13 -49.98
CA GLN A 968 -14.36 -58.31 -51.18
C GLN A 968 -15.31 -58.90 -52.28
N PRO A 969 -16.00 -58.12 -53.20
CA PRO A 969 -15.44 -57.04 -54.07
C PRO A 969 -16.35 -55.93 -54.75
N LYS A 970 -15.67 -54.86 -55.23
CA LYS A 970 -15.73 -53.97 -56.45
C LYS A 970 -16.99 -53.44 -57.25
N PHE A 971 -16.75 -52.24 -57.85
CA PHE A 971 -17.21 -51.55 -59.11
C PHE A 971 -18.52 -50.68 -59.06
N GLY A 972 -18.69 -49.49 -59.70
CA GLY A 972 -17.89 -48.57 -60.55
C GLY A 972 -18.74 -47.44 -61.26
N GLY A 973 -18.11 -46.31 -61.69
CA GLY A 973 -18.47 -45.34 -62.80
C GLY A 973 -19.56 -44.24 -62.57
N GLY A 974 -19.55 -42.98 -63.10
CA GLY A 974 -18.66 -42.14 -63.94
C GLY A 974 -19.35 -40.84 -64.50
N PHE A 975 -18.55 -39.78 -64.81
CA PHE A 975 -18.72 -38.57 -65.70
C PHE A 975 -19.70 -37.41 -65.33
N ALA A 976 -19.47 -36.07 -65.54
CA ALA A 976 -18.54 -35.19 -66.29
C ALA A 976 -18.48 -33.74 -65.67
N GLY A 977 -17.33 -33.02 -65.62
CA GLY A 977 -16.90 -31.86 -66.48
C GLY A 977 -17.50 -30.48 -66.07
N THR A 978 -16.81 -29.36 -65.75
CA THR A 978 -15.69 -28.63 -66.42
C THR A 978 -14.97 -27.60 -65.51
N GLY A 979 -13.63 -27.50 -65.61
CA GLY A 979 -12.72 -26.31 -65.49
C GLY A 979 -12.73 -25.42 -64.24
N GLY A 980 -11.62 -25.02 -63.61
CA GLY A 980 -10.18 -25.14 -63.91
C GLY A 980 -9.32 -24.40 -62.87
N THR A 981 -8.00 -24.63 -63.00
CA THR A 981 -6.81 -23.94 -62.43
C THR A 981 -6.35 -24.19 -60.98
N GLN A 982 -5.22 -24.92 -60.96
CA GLN A 982 -4.12 -25.11 -60.00
C GLN A 982 -3.72 -23.83 -59.22
N THR A 983 -3.18 -23.87 -57.99
CA THR A 983 -1.92 -24.50 -57.51
C THR A 983 -2.03 -24.87 -56.01
N GLY A 984 -1.66 -26.09 -55.55
CA GLY A 984 -0.33 -26.42 -54.99
C GLY A 984 0.07 -25.50 -53.84
N GLY A 985 0.22 -25.88 -52.56
CA GLY A 985 0.45 -27.15 -51.90
C GLY A 985 1.51 -26.90 -50.82
N THR A 986 1.14 -27.00 -49.54
CA THR A 986 2.08 -27.17 -48.42
C THR A 986 1.46 -28.12 -47.40
N LEU A 987 2.31 -29.01 -46.89
CA LEU A 987 2.00 -30.16 -46.05
C LEU A 987 1.34 -29.75 -44.73
N TYR A 988 0.19 -30.34 -44.42
CA TYR A 988 -0.37 -30.39 -43.07
C TYR A 988 -0.16 -31.80 -42.49
N ASP A 989 0.29 -31.83 -41.23
CA ASP A 989 0.73 -32.99 -40.48
C ASP A 989 -0.42 -34.01 -40.24
N ASN A 990 -0.17 -35.30 -40.48
CA ASN A 990 -1.15 -36.37 -40.29
C ASN A 990 -1.37 -36.72 -38.80
N SER A 991 -0.44 -36.34 -37.90
CA SER A 991 -0.51 -36.68 -36.48
C SER A 991 -1.54 -35.86 -35.69
N SER A 992 -1.76 -34.61 -36.10
CA SER A 992 -2.68 -33.65 -35.47
C SER A 992 -4.15 -33.99 -35.71
N ASN A 993 -4.51 -34.42 -36.92
CA ASN A 993 -5.87 -34.87 -37.23
C ASN A 993 -6.24 -36.16 -36.47
N GLN A 994 -5.25 -37.03 -36.20
CA GLN A 994 -5.47 -38.23 -35.41
C GLN A 994 -5.69 -37.91 -33.92
N ASN A 995 -4.90 -37.01 -33.34
CA ASN A 995 -5.09 -36.53 -31.97
C ASN A 995 -6.43 -35.79 -31.77
N LEU A 996 -6.89 -35.02 -32.77
CA LEU A 996 -8.20 -34.34 -32.72
C LEU A 996 -9.36 -35.33 -32.71
N ALA A 997 -9.33 -36.33 -33.58
CA ALA A 997 -10.38 -37.36 -33.65
C ALA A 997 -10.42 -38.23 -32.37
N GLU A 998 -9.26 -38.59 -31.82
CA GLU A 998 -9.16 -39.35 -30.58
C GLU A 998 -9.61 -38.52 -29.36
N ALA A 999 -9.26 -37.23 -29.30
CA ALA A 999 -9.75 -36.32 -28.26
C ALA A 999 -11.27 -36.14 -28.32
N ALA A 1000 -11.84 -35.96 -29.51
CA ALA A 1000 -13.29 -35.86 -29.70
C ALA A 1000 -14.00 -37.15 -29.25
N ALA A 1001 -13.48 -38.33 -29.61
CA ALA A 1001 -14.05 -39.61 -29.21
C ALA A 1001 -14.06 -39.79 -27.68
N GLN A 1002 -12.96 -39.42 -27.01
CA GLN A 1002 -12.86 -39.52 -25.55
C GLN A 1002 -13.81 -38.56 -24.82
N ILE A 1003 -13.90 -37.30 -25.28
CA ILE A 1003 -14.86 -36.34 -24.71
C ILE A 1003 -16.31 -36.83 -24.95
N GLN A 1004 -16.61 -37.35 -26.13
CA GLN A 1004 -17.93 -37.86 -26.47
C GLN A 1004 -18.33 -39.06 -25.58
N GLU A 1005 -17.41 -40.00 -25.36
CA GLU A 1005 -17.64 -41.15 -24.48
C GLU A 1005 -17.87 -40.70 -23.03
N LEU A 1006 -17.04 -39.78 -22.54
CA LEU A 1006 -17.12 -39.26 -21.17
C LEU A 1006 -18.44 -38.51 -20.92
N LEU A 1007 -18.88 -37.72 -21.89
CA LEU A 1007 -20.18 -37.05 -21.86
C LEU A 1007 -21.34 -38.05 -21.82
N THR A 1008 -21.26 -39.11 -22.62
CA THR A 1008 -22.30 -40.16 -22.69
C THR A 1008 -22.37 -40.98 -21.40
N GLN A 1009 -21.23 -41.22 -20.73
CA GLN A 1009 -21.21 -41.90 -19.42
C GLN A 1009 -21.81 -41.03 -18.32
N LEU A 1010 -21.51 -39.73 -18.30
CA LEU A 1010 -22.04 -38.78 -17.32
C LEU A 1010 -23.54 -38.51 -17.47
N GLU A 1011 -24.09 -38.71 -18.66
CA GLU A 1011 -25.53 -38.62 -18.95
C GLU A 1011 -26.37 -39.66 -18.17
N GLN A 1012 -25.76 -40.77 -17.72
CA GLN A 1012 -26.44 -41.75 -16.86
C GLN A 1012 -26.65 -41.24 -15.42
N SER A 1013 -25.86 -40.24 -14.99
CA SER A 1013 -25.91 -39.68 -13.63
C SER A 1013 -26.62 -38.31 -13.57
N TYR A 1014 -26.79 -37.65 -14.71
CA TYR A 1014 -27.38 -36.31 -14.80
C TYR A 1014 -28.31 -36.19 -16.04
N PRO A 1015 -29.52 -35.62 -15.90
CA PRO A 1015 -30.48 -35.56 -17.01
C PRO A 1015 -30.07 -34.50 -18.06
N SER A 1016 -29.58 -34.94 -19.22
CA SER A 1016 -29.12 -34.09 -20.32
C SER A 1016 -30.23 -33.29 -21.03
N ASN A 1017 -31.50 -33.55 -20.73
CA ASN A 1017 -32.64 -32.84 -21.32
C ASN A 1017 -32.93 -31.47 -20.66
N THR A 1018 -32.26 -31.13 -19.55
CA THR A 1018 -32.37 -29.82 -18.87
C THR A 1018 -31.07 -29.02 -18.94
N THR A 1019 -31.16 -27.69 -18.99
CA THR A 1019 -29.97 -26.81 -19.02
C THR A 1019 -29.07 -27.01 -17.80
N THR A 1020 -29.66 -27.21 -16.61
CA THR A 1020 -28.92 -27.48 -15.38
C THR A 1020 -28.19 -28.82 -15.42
N GLY A 1021 -28.83 -29.87 -15.97
CA GLY A 1021 -28.18 -31.18 -16.15
C GLY A 1021 -27.03 -31.13 -17.17
N LYS A 1022 -27.20 -30.40 -18.27
CA LYS A 1022 -26.12 -30.18 -19.27
C LYS A 1022 -24.92 -29.43 -18.66
N MET A 1023 -25.15 -28.42 -17.83
CA MET A 1023 -24.07 -27.72 -17.12
C MET A 1023 -23.37 -28.63 -16.12
N ALA A 1024 -24.11 -29.45 -15.35
CA ALA A 1024 -23.52 -30.40 -14.42
C ALA A 1024 -22.65 -31.45 -15.14
N ILE A 1025 -23.13 -32.01 -16.25
CA ILE A 1025 -22.36 -32.91 -17.12
C ILE A 1025 -21.08 -32.23 -17.61
N ALA A 1026 -21.18 -30.98 -18.08
CA ALA A 1026 -20.02 -30.25 -18.60
C ALA A 1026 -18.99 -29.92 -17.51
N THR A 1027 -19.43 -29.50 -16.31
CA THR A 1027 -18.53 -29.22 -15.19
C THR A 1027 -17.78 -30.46 -14.73
N GLU A 1028 -18.46 -31.61 -14.59
CA GLU A 1028 -17.80 -32.85 -14.18
C GLU A 1028 -16.87 -33.39 -15.29
N ALA A 1029 -17.25 -33.22 -16.56
CA ALA A 1029 -16.39 -33.58 -17.68
C ALA A 1029 -15.08 -32.78 -17.70
N ILE A 1030 -15.15 -31.45 -17.49
CA ILE A 1030 -13.95 -30.60 -17.42
C ILE A 1030 -13.06 -31.00 -16.25
N LYS A 1031 -13.64 -31.25 -15.07
CA LYS A 1031 -12.87 -31.70 -13.90
C LYS A 1031 -12.14 -33.02 -14.15
N HIS A 1032 -12.79 -33.95 -14.85
CA HIS A 1032 -12.16 -35.21 -15.23
C HIS A 1032 -11.00 -34.99 -16.23
N ILE A 1033 -11.19 -34.10 -17.21
CA ILE A 1033 -10.13 -33.72 -18.16
C ILE A 1033 -8.96 -33.04 -17.44
N GLU A 1034 -9.20 -32.16 -16.45
CA GLU A 1034 -8.15 -31.50 -15.66
C GLU A 1034 -7.32 -32.49 -14.84
N SER A 1035 -7.99 -33.52 -14.32
CA SER A 1035 -7.36 -34.51 -13.46
C SER A 1035 -6.55 -35.59 -14.21
N ASP A 1036 -6.75 -35.74 -15.53
CA ASP A 1036 -6.01 -36.68 -16.37
C ASP A 1036 -5.00 -35.95 -17.28
N PRO A 1037 -3.69 -35.97 -16.94
CA PRO A 1037 -2.66 -35.26 -17.70
C PRO A 1037 -2.55 -35.72 -19.16
N THR A 1038 -2.92 -36.97 -19.44
CA THR A 1038 -2.81 -37.60 -20.77
C THR A 1038 -3.91 -37.10 -21.69
N ILE A 1039 -5.15 -37.04 -21.18
CA ILE A 1039 -6.31 -36.51 -21.90
C ILE A 1039 -6.14 -35.00 -22.10
N LYS A 1040 -5.72 -34.27 -21.04
CA LYS A 1040 -5.43 -32.84 -21.10
C LYS A 1040 -4.37 -32.50 -22.16
N SER A 1041 -3.25 -33.22 -22.15
CA SER A 1041 -2.16 -33.05 -23.14
C SER A 1041 -2.64 -33.26 -24.58
N ARG A 1042 -3.45 -34.30 -24.84
CA ARG A 1042 -3.98 -34.59 -26.18
C ARG A 1042 -4.98 -33.54 -26.66
N ILE A 1043 -5.88 -33.08 -25.78
CA ILE A 1043 -6.83 -32.01 -26.10
C ILE A 1043 -6.08 -30.71 -26.41
N LEU A 1044 -5.08 -30.33 -25.61
CA LEU A 1044 -4.27 -29.14 -25.86
C LEU A 1044 -3.47 -29.24 -27.17
N SER A 1045 -2.91 -30.41 -27.48
CA SER A 1045 -2.24 -30.65 -28.77
C SER A 1045 -3.20 -30.57 -29.95
N ALA A 1046 -4.43 -31.08 -29.80
CA ALA A 1046 -5.45 -31.03 -30.83
C ALA A 1046 -5.94 -29.58 -31.07
N LEU A 1047 -6.15 -28.80 -30.01
CA LEU A 1047 -6.54 -27.39 -30.07
C LEU A 1047 -5.50 -26.52 -30.79
N LYS A 1048 -4.20 -26.77 -30.58
CA LYS A 1048 -3.10 -26.08 -31.28
C LYS A 1048 -3.03 -26.37 -32.78
N SER A 1049 -3.61 -27.47 -33.25
CA SER A 1049 -3.40 -27.96 -34.61
C SER A 1049 -4.63 -27.90 -35.53
N GLY A 1050 -5.84 -27.77 -34.99
CA GLY A 1050 -7.09 -27.75 -35.77
C GLY A 1050 -8.16 -26.77 -35.30
N GLY A 1051 -7.93 -26.02 -34.22
CA GLY A 1051 -8.88 -25.04 -33.68
C GLY A 1051 -10.09 -25.67 -32.98
N ILE A 1052 -10.57 -25.01 -31.93
CA ILE A 1052 -11.67 -25.49 -31.08
C ILE A 1052 -12.98 -25.75 -31.83
N GLN A 1053 -13.19 -25.06 -32.96
CA GLN A 1053 -14.34 -25.23 -33.84
C GLN A 1053 -14.34 -26.61 -34.53
N ALA A 1054 -13.18 -27.19 -34.84
CA ALA A 1054 -13.10 -28.52 -35.44
C ALA A 1054 -13.42 -29.62 -34.41
N LEU A 1055 -13.00 -29.43 -33.15
CA LEU A 1055 -13.36 -30.31 -32.04
C LEU A 1055 -14.88 -30.27 -31.78
N ALA A 1056 -15.49 -29.08 -31.82
CA ALA A 1056 -16.92 -28.90 -31.61
C ALA A 1056 -17.79 -29.61 -32.66
N GLN A 1057 -17.33 -29.67 -33.92
CA GLN A 1057 -18.05 -30.34 -35.01
C GLN A 1057 -18.07 -31.88 -34.88
N LEU A 1058 -17.12 -32.45 -34.12
CA LEU A 1058 -16.99 -33.90 -33.92
C LEU A 1058 -17.75 -34.42 -32.69
N LEU A 1059 -18.24 -33.52 -31.82
CA LEU A 1059 -19.01 -33.89 -30.63
C LEU A 1059 -20.50 -33.84 -30.91
N ASN A 1060 -21.16 -34.99 -30.79
CA ASN A 1060 -22.60 -35.15 -30.95
C ASN A 1060 -23.26 -35.46 -29.58
N HIS A 1061 -23.25 -34.49 -28.67
CA HIS A 1061 -23.87 -34.60 -27.34
C HIS A 1061 -24.58 -33.30 -26.92
N PRO A 1062 -25.75 -33.32 -26.25
CA PRO A 1062 -26.50 -32.11 -25.91
C PRO A 1062 -25.76 -31.12 -24.99
N ALA A 1063 -24.73 -31.57 -24.27
CA ALA A 1063 -23.87 -30.76 -23.39
C ALA A 1063 -22.54 -30.34 -24.04
N ALA A 1064 -22.24 -30.77 -25.28
CA ALA A 1064 -20.96 -30.53 -25.94
C ALA A 1064 -20.65 -29.03 -26.06
N SER A 1065 -21.65 -28.18 -26.33
CA SER A 1065 -21.46 -26.73 -26.45
C SER A 1065 -20.93 -26.08 -25.17
N PHE A 1066 -21.28 -26.60 -23.98
CA PHE A 1066 -20.80 -26.08 -22.70
C PHE A 1066 -19.37 -26.51 -22.40
N VAL A 1067 -19.00 -27.75 -22.76
CA VAL A 1067 -17.62 -28.23 -22.64
C VAL A 1067 -16.70 -27.47 -23.60
N ILE A 1068 -17.13 -27.26 -24.85
CA ILE A 1068 -16.38 -26.46 -25.82
C ILE A 1068 -16.17 -25.02 -25.34
N GLY A 1069 -17.21 -24.38 -24.79
CA GLY A 1069 -17.06 -23.03 -24.21
C GLY A 1069 -16.07 -22.98 -23.03
N ALA A 1070 -16.02 -24.01 -22.19
CA ALA A 1070 -15.03 -24.08 -21.11
C ALA A 1070 -13.60 -24.34 -21.63
N LEU A 1071 -13.44 -25.17 -22.66
CA LEU A 1071 -12.14 -25.41 -23.31
C LEU A 1071 -11.65 -24.17 -24.10
N GLU A 1072 -12.55 -23.30 -24.57
CA GLU A 1072 -12.18 -22.02 -25.21
C GLU A 1072 -11.49 -21.08 -24.23
N ASP A 1073 -11.91 -21.08 -22.97
CA ASP A 1073 -11.27 -20.29 -21.94
C ASP A 1073 -9.91 -20.88 -21.50
N TRP A 1074 -9.70 -22.19 -21.65
CA TRP A 1074 -8.35 -22.79 -21.52
C TRP A 1074 -7.40 -22.33 -22.60
N GLN A 1075 -7.85 -22.30 -23.87
CA GLN A 1075 -7.01 -21.82 -24.96
C GLN A 1075 -6.57 -20.36 -24.71
N LYS A 1076 -7.48 -19.50 -24.20
CA LYS A 1076 -7.17 -18.10 -23.87
C LYS A 1076 -6.27 -17.92 -22.66
N THR A 1077 -6.20 -18.89 -21.76
CA THR A 1077 -5.38 -18.80 -20.54
C THR A 1077 -3.99 -19.43 -20.67
N GLU A 1078 -3.77 -20.31 -21.66
CA GLU A 1078 -2.44 -20.87 -21.99
C GLU A 1078 -1.74 -20.22 -23.20
N ASP A 1079 -2.43 -19.42 -24.04
CA ASP A 1079 -1.79 -18.50 -25.00
C ASP A 1079 -1.26 -17.19 -24.32
N VAL A 1080 -1.29 -17.13 -22.98
CA VAL A 1080 -0.77 -16.07 -22.09
C VAL A 1080 0.45 -16.57 -21.33
#